data_AF-A0AAE0SYE0-F1
#
_entry.id   AF-A0AAE0SYE0-F1
#
_cell.length_a   1.000
_cell.length_b   1.000
_cell.length_c   1.000
_cell.angle_alpha   90.00
_cell.angle_beta   90.00
_cell.angle_gamma   90.00
#
_symmetry.space_group_name_H-M   'P 1'
#
loop_
_entity.id
_entity.type
_entity.pdbx_description
1 polymer ?
#
loop_
_entity_poly.entity_id
_entity_poly.type
_entity_poly.pdbx_seq_one_letter_code
_entity_poly.pdbx_strand_id
1 'polypeptide(L)'
;MVDMLGARAVIESLRSDVRDVQSVIVDAFSRCGPVKRPSWKFPDKVSCEVDITDLLEFYDYSDDEEERQVAHIALYELLIDRLVLLLQCTTLFTNQISMLTKVDGDSILHKESSIGLVAKRYWSDLVKMQSAVQKTVADSKLQSRKISELENSINQVHHNRNDNRPKTAGFRGLIPPNRAEAMLGVSFDPENLHKYSASLAKDEYNKSCQTNDTVFTPCESCSYVQKCFRQTGDTVISICQSQQLPSCLQKFRPLVADHDWLTASDIARWSTEQQKDMTRISKHMENLTLTVKSLKEYEEKCKKLEKRVSTFDREMQREKDERSEMHHTYERKIRDMESNHEKNLELERHEKDMLKLSKSDLEKLLEKHKFELEEKLHILKELEKTKCTLEVELSENRTNAEEVHRLERDMSDLRLKLDDISAKMESSAKELSREQAKNKSASKHNQNIQSKQEALLQRVDTLDQENVELRDQVAALEEEKESIEESLKKAKNDVEQWMKTVKDKEAQVEQLQSEKDRLEESISSLQSTIETLQEKLEEEKEKERLLVEYPDLNGPVSRDIAGTGDIVLDMENQVKANNSRINLLEEQNEGLRNSIKKILAIQRQQPLHYLDPEPQPKQAKYVKTGPVLLWKTTEVEKHISENRNKNSNNLTLENAGDLPKEKSKTQSPNQPPSTGNAEEFLVGHSVRPSSAKKDGSSARSRPSSGKSAGKMVMVPVNTTSISAYMQIKRAGKLNLNSGNSPLNSTASKPPTGKSPVNVPKVDAEYSPSDMFVCDRCDKMYTRARDLEIHKSYCTS
;
A
#
# COMPACT_ATOMS: atom_id res chain seq x y z
N MET A 1 12.40 21.60 -5.72
CA MET A 1 13.53 22.45 -5.26
C MET A 1 13.78 22.30 -3.75
N VAL A 2 12.74 22.19 -2.91
CA VAL A 2 12.89 21.90 -1.46
C VAL A 2 13.67 20.60 -1.21
N ASP A 3 13.56 19.67 -2.14
CA ASP A 3 13.99 18.26 -2.12
C ASP A 3 15.52 18.05 -2.06
N MET A 4 16.31 19.11 -2.25
CA MET A 4 17.78 19.05 -2.14
C MET A 4 18.32 19.50 -0.77
N LEU A 5 17.48 20.03 0.13
CA LEU A 5 17.93 20.52 1.44
C LEU A 5 18.33 19.33 2.34
N GLY A 6 19.63 19.16 2.58
CA GLY A 6 20.16 18.03 3.34
C GLY A 6 20.30 16.75 2.52
N ALA A 7 20.35 16.85 1.18
CA ALA A 7 20.68 15.71 0.32
C ALA A 7 22.16 15.32 0.47
N ARG A 8 22.44 14.03 0.62
CA ARG A 8 23.77 13.49 0.95
C ARG A 8 24.88 13.98 0.00
N ALA A 9 24.67 13.90 -1.32
CA ALA A 9 25.63 14.34 -2.32
C ALA A 9 25.96 15.84 -2.24
N VAL A 10 25.02 16.68 -1.78
CA VAL A 10 25.24 18.12 -1.61
C VAL A 10 26.09 18.40 -0.37
N ILE A 11 25.84 17.68 0.73
CA ILE A 11 26.68 17.71 1.94
C ILE A 11 28.11 17.23 1.62
N GLU A 12 28.25 16.10 0.91
CA GLU A 12 29.55 15.57 0.50
C GLU A 12 30.30 16.52 -0.46
N SER A 13 29.59 17.17 -1.40
CA SER A 13 30.17 18.23 -2.26
C SER A 13 30.68 19.41 -1.44
N LEU A 14 29.85 20.01 -0.58
CA LEU A 14 30.24 21.17 0.23
C LEU A 14 31.39 20.86 1.18
N ARG A 15 31.49 19.61 1.67
CA ARG A 15 32.65 19.14 2.44
C ARG A 15 33.91 19.02 1.56
N SER A 16 33.82 18.81 0.24
CA SER A 16 34.94 19.03 -0.68
C SER A 16 35.23 20.52 -0.85
N ASP A 17 34.24 21.31 -1.27
CA ASP A 17 34.40 22.74 -1.57
C ASP A 17 35.08 23.51 -0.41
N VAL A 18 34.71 23.22 0.84
CA VAL A 18 35.34 23.79 2.05
C VAL A 18 36.80 23.33 2.23
N ARG A 19 37.14 22.07 1.94
CA ARG A 19 38.53 21.57 1.96
C ARG A 19 39.37 22.20 0.85
N ASP A 20 38.82 22.28 -0.35
CA ASP A 20 39.52 22.78 -1.53
C ASP A 20 39.80 24.30 -1.39
N VAL A 21 38.82 25.09 -0.93
CA VAL A 21 39.04 26.50 -0.57
C VAL A 21 40.01 26.65 0.61
N GLN A 22 39.93 25.81 1.65
CA GLN A 22 40.89 25.86 2.77
C GLN A 22 42.32 25.50 2.32
N SER A 23 42.49 24.60 1.36
CA SER A 23 43.79 24.27 0.75
C SER A 23 44.41 25.49 0.04
N VAL A 24 43.60 26.22 -0.75
CA VAL A 24 44.02 27.47 -1.40
C VAL A 24 44.35 28.57 -0.37
N ILE A 25 43.63 28.64 0.76
CA ILE A 25 43.96 29.55 1.86
C ILE A 25 45.31 29.21 2.51
N VAL A 26 45.66 27.93 2.64
CA VAL A 26 46.96 27.50 3.17
C VAL A 26 48.10 27.85 2.21
N ASP A 27 47.93 27.68 0.88
CA ASP A 27 48.91 28.18 -0.10
C ASP A 27 49.05 29.71 0.00
N ALA A 28 47.95 30.45 0.09
CA ALA A 28 47.99 31.90 0.24
C ALA A 28 48.72 32.33 1.53
N PHE A 29 48.44 31.69 2.67
CA PHE A 29 49.15 31.92 3.94
C PHE A 29 50.66 31.62 3.84
N SER A 30 51.10 30.67 3.02
CA SER A 30 52.53 30.43 2.78
C SER A 30 53.25 31.61 2.12
N ARG A 31 52.50 32.46 1.39
CA ARG A 31 53.01 33.62 0.64
C ARG A 31 52.86 34.93 1.41
N CYS A 32 51.70 35.17 2.02
CA CYS A 32 51.39 36.46 2.68
C CYS A 32 51.32 36.43 4.21
N GLY A 33 51.41 35.24 4.82
CA GLY A 33 51.24 35.02 6.25
C GLY A 33 49.77 34.82 6.69
N PRO A 34 49.54 34.32 7.92
CA PRO A 34 48.19 34.05 8.41
C PRO A 34 47.39 35.34 8.66
N VAL A 35 46.20 35.43 8.05
CA VAL A 35 45.31 36.59 8.13
C VAL A 35 44.59 36.64 9.48
N LYS A 36 45.10 37.47 10.40
CA LYS A 36 44.51 37.70 11.72
C LYS A 36 43.31 38.66 11.66
N ARG A 37 42.19 38.15 11.15
CA ARG A 37 40.86 38.80 11.13
C ARG A 37 39.85 37.94 11.87
N PRO A 38 38.74 38.50 12.42
CA PRO A 38 37.63 37.67 12.91
C PRO A 38 37.08 36.77 11.80
N SER A 39 36.64 35.56 12.14
CA SER A 39 35.81 34.74 11.24
C SER A 39 34.46 35.42 11.02
N TRP A 40 33.90 35.28 9.82
CA TRP A 40 32.55 35.77 9.51
C TRP A 40 31.48 34.89 10.17
N LYS A 41 31.67 33.56 10.16
CA LYS A 41 30.77 32.59 10.81
C LYS A 41 30.96 32.51 12.32
N PHE A 42 32.17 32.75 12.82
CA PHE A 42 32.54 32.73 14.24
C PHE A 42 33.22 34.07 14.64
N PRO A 43 32.46 35.17 14.85
CA PRO A 43 33.02 36.51 15.04
C PRO A 43 33.91 36.71 16.28
N ASP A 44 33.91 35.73 17.19
CA ASP A 44 34.77 35.64 18.38
C ASP A 44 36.13 34.98 18.10
N LYS A 45 36.23 34.16 17.04
CA LYS A 45 37.44 33.42 16.67
C LYS A 45 38.23 34.17 15.60
N VAL A 46 39.55 34.01 15.62
CA VAL A 46 40.40 34.45 14.51
C VAL A 46 40.22 33.48 13.34
N SER A 47 39.98 33.99 12.13
CA SER A 47 39.60 33.20 10.96
C SER A 47 40.67 32.21 10.50
N CYS A 48 41.95 32.53 10.72
CA CYS A 48 43.08 31.62 10.50
C CYS A 48 43.28 30.56 11.61
N GLU A 49 42.55 30.65 12.73
CA GLU A 49 42.61 29.75 13.90
C GLU A 49 41.33 28.90 14.02
N VAL A 50 40.42 28.98 13.04
CA VAL A 50 39.25 28.08 12.93
C VAL A 50 39.72 26.72 12.43
N ASP A 51 39.60 25.69 13.27
CA ASP A 51 39.85 24.31 12.84
C ASP A 51 38.75 23.85 11.87
N ILE A 52 39.16 23.56 10.64
CA ILE A 52 38.26 23.12 9.56
C ILE A 52 38.10 21.60 9.55
N THR A 53 39.06 20.84 10.09
CA THR A 53 38.97 19.38 10.17
C THR A 53 37.92 18.97 11.19
N ASP A 54 37.99 19.53 12.42
CA ASP A 54 36.99 19.30 13.48
C ASP A 54 35.57 19.68 13.02
N LEU A 55 35.43 20.82 12.31
CA LEU A 55 34.13 21.27 11.82
C LEU A 55 33.59 20.39 10.69
N LEU A 56 34.45 19.91 9.80
CA LEU A 56 34.05 18.99 8.72
C LEU A 56 33.64 17.61 9.24
N GLU A 57 34.24 17.12 10.34
CA GLU A 57 33.79 15.92 11.04
C GLU A 57 32.47 16.17 11.78
N PHE A 58 32.33 17.31 12.47
CA PHE A 58 31.10 17.65 13.20
C PHE A 58 29.87 17.82 12.31
N TYR A 59 30.05 18.30 11.07
CA TYR A 59 29.02 18.45 10.03
C TYR A 59 29.08 17.34 8.95
N ASP A 60 29.37 16.09 9.33
CA ASP A 60 29.12 14.95 8.43
C ASP A 60 27.61 14.73 8.17
N TYR A 61 27.30 13.90 7.18
CA TYR A 61 25.95 13.44 6.89
C TYR A 61 25.37 12.64 8.07
N SER A 62 24.09 12.89 8.37
CA SER A 62 23.32 12.23 9.42
C SER A 62 21.98 11.76 8.85
N ASP A 63 21.47 10.63 9.32
CA ASP A 63 20.15 10.12 8.93
C ASP A 63 18.99 10.87 9.62
N ASP A 64 19.28 11.68 10.65
CA ASP A 64 18.32 12.61 11.23
C ASP A 64 18.07 13.80 10.30
N GLU A 65 16.80 14.04 9.96
CA GLU A 65 16.41 15.04 8.96
C GLU A 65 16.78 16.49 9.34
N GLU A 66 16.75 16.80 10.64
CA GLU A 66 17.09 18.13 11.13
C GLU A 66 18.60 18.33 11.16
N GLU A 67 19.37 17.31 11.57
CA GLU A 67 20.83 17.35 11.54
C GLU A 67 21.38 17.46 10.11
N ARG A 68 20.84 16.74 9.12
CA ARG A 68 21.30 16.88 7.72
C ARG A 68 20.97 18.25 7.14
N GLN A 69 19.82 18.85 7.47
CA GLN A 69 19.48 20.22 7.06
C GLN A 69 20.38 21.25 7.76
N VAL A 70 20.66 21.07 9.05
CA VAL A 70 21.57 21.90 9.82
C VAL A 70 23.01 21.81 9.31
N ALA A 71 23.55 20.61 9.08
CA ALA A 71 24.88 20.41 8.52
C ALA A 71 25.01 21.08 7.15
N HIS A 72 24.02 20.92 6.28
CA HIS A 72 23.96 21.57 4.97
C HIS A 72 24.04 23.10 5.04
N ILE A 73 23.22 23.74 5.89
CA ILE A 73 23.26 25.20 6.11
C ILE A 73 24.60 25.62 6.72
N ALA A 74 25.08 24.88 7.72
CA ALA A 74 26.31 25.21 8.44
C ALA A 74 27.56 25.08 7.55
N LEU A 75 27.59 24.13 6.61
CA LEU A 75 28.63 23.99 5.59
C LEU A 75 28.59 25.12 4.56
N TYR A 76 27.40 25.55 4.12
CA TYR A 76 27.26 26.73 3.25
C TYR A 76 27.79 28.01 3.92
N GLU A 77 27.43 28.25 5.19
CA GLU A 77 28.00 29.36 5.98
C GLU A 77 29.52 29.24 6.13
N LEU A 78 30.05 28.03 6.29
CA LEU A 78 31.49 27.79 6.43
C LEU A 78 32.22 28.03 5.10
N LEU A 79 31.63 27.67 3.97
CA LEU A 79 32.16 27.98 2.64
C LEU A 79 32.19 29.50 2.40
N ILE A 80 31.14 30.23 2.78
CA ILE A 80 31.12 31.70 2.72
C ILE A 80 32.22 32.30 3.60
N ASP A 81 32.37 31.81 4.84
CA ASP A 81 33.43 32.24 5.77
C ASP A 81 34.84 32.03 5.20
N ARG A 82 35.11 30.86 4.61
CA ARG A 82 36.38 30.55 3.94
C ARG A 82 36.61 31.44 2.71
N LEU A 83 35.59 31.66 1.87
CA LEU A 83 35.70 32.56 0.71
C LEU A 83 35.96 34.02 1.13
N VAL A 84 35.35 34.49 2.22
CA VAL A 84 35.62 35.82 2.81
C VAL A 84 37.06 35.91 3.31
N LEU A 85 37.57 34.87 3.98
CA LEU A 85 38.97 34.78 4.37
C LEU A 85 39.90 34.80 3.15
N LEU A 86 39.61 34.03 2.10
CA LEU A 86 40.42 34.01 0.87
C LEU A 86 40.48 35.38 0.20
N LEU A 87 39.38 36.13 0.12
CA LEU A 87 39.38 37.52 -0.37
C LEU A 87 40.28 38.42 0.48
N GLN A 88 40.30 38.23 1.81
CA GLN A 88 41.21 38.96 2.71
C GLN A 88 42.68 38.53 2.51
N CYS A 89 42.97 37.25 2.31
CA CYS A 89 44.31 36.73 1.99
C CYS A 89 44.87 37.38 0.72
N THR A 90 44.09 37.35 -0.36
CA THR A 90 44.50 37.94 -1.64
C THR A 90 44.61 39.46 -1.53
N THR A 91 43.76 40.12 -0.73
CA THR A 91 43.88 41.56 -0.44
C THR A 91 45.17 41.91 0.32
N LEU A 92 45.63 41.08 1.27
CA LEU A 92 46.95 41.31 1.90
C LEU A 92 48.09 41.06 0.91
N PHE A 93 48.00 40.00 0.11
CA PHE A 93 49.01 39.65 -0.90
C PHE A 93 49.16 40.72 -1.98
N THR A 94 48.06 41.29 -2.50
CA THR A 94 48.11 42.39 -3.47
C THR A 94 48.72 43.66 -2.87
N ASN A 95 48.41 43.98 -1.61
CA ASN A 95 49.01 45.12 -0.92
C ASN A 95 50.50 44.92 -0.60
N GLN A 96 50.94 43.69 -0.28
CA GLN A 96 52.37 43.35 -0.11
C GLN A 96 53.15 43.53 -1.42
N ILE A 97 52.62 43.04 -2.55
CA ILE A 97 53.21 43.27 -3.89
C ILE A 97 53.26 44.77 -4.21
N SER A 98 52.21 45.53 -3.84
CA SER A 98 52.18 46.98 -4.04
C SER A 98 53.24 47.72 -3.22
N MET A 99 53.44 47.36 -1.94
CA MET A 99 54.45 48.00 -1.07
C MET A 99 55.90 47.74 -1.49
N LEU A 100 56.18 46.64 -2.21
CA LEU A 100 57.49 46.46 -2.88
C LEU A 100 57.78 47.53 -3.96
N THR A 101 56.77 48.30 -4.38
CA THR A 101 56.91 49.41 -5.35
C THR A 101 56.74 50.80 -4.75
N LYS A 102 56.36 50.92 -3.47
CA LYS A 102 56.22 52.20 -2.76
C LYS A 102 56.52 52.06 -1.26
N VAL A 103 57.56 52.77 -0.82
CA VAL A 103 57.69 53.15 0.60
C VAL A 103 56.83 54.38 0.83
N ASP A 104 55.59 54.17 1.27
CA ASP A 104 54.91 55.13 2.14
C ASP A 104 53.88 54.40 3.02
N GLY A 105 53.71 54.86 4.24
CA GLY A 105 53.01 54.09 5.28
C GLY A 105 51.62 54.62 5.60
N ASP A 106 50.61 53.75 5.57
CA ASP A 106 49.59 53.76 6.62
C ASP A 106 49.04 52.36 6.90
N SER A 107 49.21 51.88 8.13
CA SER A 107 48.83 50.52 8.54
C SER A 107 47.38 50.50 9.05
N ILE A 108 46.44 50.86 8.17
CA ILE A 108 45.03 51.00 8.55
C ILE A 108 44.39 49.62 8.78
N LEU A 109 44.47 49.19 10.04
CA LEU A 109 43.83 48.03 10.66
C LEU A 109 42.29 48.20 10.78
N HIS A 110 41.63 48.63 9.70
CA HIS A 110 40.17 48.76 9.65
C HIS A 110 39.49 47.45 10.00
N LYS A 111 38.56 47.52 10.95
CA LYS A 111 37.77 46.39 11.48
C LYS A 111 36.57 46.12 10.54
N GLU A 112 36.86 45.75 9.30
CA GLU A 112 35.88 45.49 8.24
C GLU A 112 35.14 44.15 8.47
N SER A 113 34.03 44.21 9.21
CA SER A 113 33.23 43.02 9.57
C SER A 113 32.22 42.57 8.50
N SER A 114 32.04 43.31 7.40
CA SER A 114 31.01 43.01 6.39
C SER A 114 31.58 42.54 5.06
N ILE A 115 30.98 41.49 4.50
CA ILE A 115 31.39 40.87 3.22
C ILE A 115 31.45 41.90 2.09
N GLY A 116 30.49 42.82 2.01
CA GLY A 116 30.45 43.85 0.97
C GLY A 116 31.63 44.82 1.02
N LEU A 117 32.18 45.12 2.21
CA LEU A 117 33.40 45.94 2.31
C LEU A 117 34.63 45.13 1.90
N VAL A 118 34.77 43.89 2.36
CA VAL A 118 35.85 42.98 1.97
C VAL A 118 35.91 42.81 0.44
N ALA A 119 34.77 42.52 -0.20
CA ALA A 119 34.69 42.36 -1.65
C ALA A 119 34.99 43.66 -2.42
N LYS A 120 34.47 44.81 -1.94
CA LYS A 120 34.76 46.13 -2.54
C LYS A 120 36.24 46.51 -2.41
N ARG A 121 36.86 46.21 -1.27
CA ARG A 121 38.29 46.46 -1.01
C ARG A 121 39.16 45.57 -1.88
N TYR A 122 38.88 44.26 -1.92
CA TYR A 122 39.53 43.31 -2.82
C TYR A 122 39.49 43.79 -4.28
N TRP A 123 38.31 44.15 -4.80
CA TRP A 123 38.17 44.66 -6.16
C TRP A 123 38.95 45.96 -6.40
N SER A 124 38.90 46.90 -5.44
CA SER A 124 39.65 48.15 -5.54
C SER A 124 41.16 47.93 -5.57
N ASP A 125 41.69 47.02 -4.74
CA ASP A 125 43.12 46.73 -4.66
C ASP A 125 43.59 45.88 -5.86
N LEU A 126 42.73 45.01 -6.41
CA LEU A 126 42.96 44.29 -7.67
C LEU A 126 43.05 45.24 -8.87
N VAL A 127 42.15 46.22 -8.98
CA VAL A 127 42.18 47.24 -10.05
C VAL A 127 43.44 48.12 -9.92
N LYS A 128 43.85 48.51 -8.70
CA LYS A 128 45.13 49.22 -8.47
C LYS A 128 46.33 48.39 -8.94
N MET A 129 46.35 47.09 -8.61
CA MET A 129 47.38 46.16 -9.10
C MET A 129 47.37 46.08 -10.63
N GLN A 130 46.21 45.95 -11.27
CA GLN A 130 46.10 45.91 -12.73
C GLN A 130 46.70 47.17 -13.38
N SER A 131 46.38 48.36 -12.86
CA SER A 131 46.96 49.62 -13.34
C SER A 131 48.47 49.70 -13.10
N ALA A 132 48.97 49.19 -11.98
CA ALA A 132 50.40 49.13 -11.69
C ALA A 132 51.15 48.18 -12.66
N VAL A 133 50.59 47.00 -12.93
CA VAL A 133 51.14 46.04 -13.91
C VAL A 133 51.10 46.60 -15.33
N GLN A 134 49.99 47.23 -15.74
CA GLN A 134 49.91 47.91 -17.04
C GLN A 134 50.98 49.00 -17.18
N LYS A 135 51.21 49.79 -16.11
CA LYS A 135 52.27 50.80 -16.10
C LYS A 135 53.66 50.16 -16.20
N THR A 136 54.00 49.16 -15.40
CA THR A 136 55.34 48.53 -15.47
C THR A 136 55.59 47.84 -16.81
N VAL A 137 54.56 47.29 -17.46
CA VAL A 137 54.66 46.75 -18.83
C VAL A 137 54.86 47.88 -19.87
N ALA A 138 54.24 49.04 -19.70
CA ALA A 138 54.48 50.20 -20.57
C ALA A 138 55.88 50.79 -20.39
N ASP A 139 56.31 50.98 -19.13
CA ASP A 139 57.65 51.46 -18.78
C ASP A 139 58.74 50.49 -19.27
N SER A 140 58.51 49.18 -19.15
CA SER A 140 59.38 48.13 -19.71
C SER A 140 59.48 48.22 -21.23
N LYS A 141 58.35 48.33 -21.95
CA LYS A 141 58.34 48.51 -23.41
C LYS A 141 59.05 49.80 -23.87
N LEU A 142 58.96 50.88 -23.09
CA LEU A 142 59.70 52.12 -23.34
C LEU A 142 61.21 51.93 -23.11
N GLN A 143 61.61 51.20 -22.07
CA GLN A 143 63.02 50.85 -21.83
C GLN A 143 63.56 49.94 -22.94
N SER A 144 62.85 48.90 -23.37
CA SER A 144 63.28 48.05 -24.50
C SER A 144 63.46 48.84 -25.79
N ARG A 145 62.53 49.75 -26.14
CA ARG A 145 62.70 50.65 -27.29
C ARG A 145 63.95 51.51 -27.16
N LYS A 146 64.17 52.10 -25.99
CA LYS A 146 65.34 52.96 -25.72
C LYS A 146 66.66 52.19 -25.73
N ILE A 147 66.65 50.91 -25.34
CA ILE A 147 67.78 50.00 -25.49
C ILE A 147 68.06 49.78 -26.98
N SER A 148 67.05 49.43 -27.79
CA SER A 148 67.25 49.25 -29.24
C SER A 148 67.57 50.54 -30.00
N GLU A 149 67.16 51.71 -29.53
CA GLU A 149 67.63 53.01 -30.04
C GLU A 149 69.12 53.22 -29.75
N LEU A 150 69.60 52.82 -28.56
CA LEU A 150 71.02 52.87 -28.19
C LEU A 150 71.86 51.82 -28.94
N GLU A 151 71.36 50.60 -29.11
CA GLU A 151 71.97 49.55 -29.94
C GLU A 151 72.09 49.99 -31.39
N ASN A 152 71.02 50.57 -31.97
CA ASN A 152 71.07 51.14 -33.31
C ASN A 152 72.02 52.33 -33.43
N SER A 153 72.13 53.18 -32.40
CA SER A 153 73.11 54.28 -32.36
C SER A 153 74.55 53.75 -32.32
N ILE A 154 74.82 52.70 -31.53
CA ILE A 154 76.11 52.01 -31.50
C ILE A 154 76.42 51.39 -32.88
N ASN A 155 75.45 50.71 -33.49
CA ASN A 155 75.60 50.12 -34.81
C ASN A 155 75.87 51.17 -35.91
N GLN A 156 75.24 52.35 -35.86
CA GLN A 156 75.55 53.45 -36.77
C GLN A 156 76.98 54.00 -36.58
N VAL A 157 77.46 54.11 -35.34
CA VAL A 157 78.86 54.49 -35.04
C VAL A 157 79.84 53.43 -35.57
N HIS A 158 79.48 52.14 -35.52
CA HIS A 158 80.26 51.07 -36.15
C HIS A 158 80.22 51.13 -37.69
N HIS A 159 79.07 51.41 -38.31
CA HIS A 159 78.95 51.46 -39.79
C HIS A 159 79.69 52.66 -40.39
N ASN A 160 79.56 53.85 -39.78
CA ASN A 160 80.26 55.08 -40.20
C ASN A 160 81.80 54.95 -40.14
N ARG A 161 82.33 53.92 -39.46
CA ARG A 161 83.75 53.62 -39.37
C ARG A 161 84.28 52.76 -40.53
N ASN A 162 83.41 52.16 -41.34
CA ASN A 162 83.78 51.31 -42.49
C ASN A 162 83.74 52.03 -43.84
N ASP A 163 82.79 52.95 -44.06
CA ASP A 163 82.53 53.55 -45.38
C ASP A 163 83.41 54.76 -45.75
N ASN A 164 84.31 55.20 -44.87
CA ASN A 164 85.30 56.25 -45.17
C ASN A 164 86.72 55.68 -45.32
N ARG A 165 87.06 55.27 -46.55
CA ARG A 165 88.44 54.88 -46.95
C ARG A 165 89.06 55.83 -47.98
N PRO A 166 89.39 57.09 -47.64
CA PRO A 166 90.36 57.88 -48.41
C PRO A 166 91.71 57.15 -48.49
N LYS A 167 92.44 57.36 -49.58
CA LYS A 167 93.79 56.77 -49.76
C LYS A 167 94.80 57.48 -48.86
N THR A 168 95.77 56.72 -48.36
CA THR A 168 96.89 57.22 -47.55
C THR A 168 97.78 58.20 -48.33
N ALA A 169 97.80 59.45 -47.89
CA ALA A 169 98.95 60.34 -47.96
C ALA A 169 99.18 60.86 -46.54
N GLY A 170 100.34 60.57 -45.94
CA GLY A 170 100.50 60.68 -44.50
C GLY A 170 101.10 62.00 -44.02
N PHE A 171 100.66 62.46 -42.85
CA PHE A 171 101.52 63.21 -41.94
C PHE A 171 101.25 62.84 -40.47
N ARG A 172 102.22 63.09 -39.58
CA ARG A 172 102.13 62.77 -38.15
C ARG A 172 101.83 64.01 -37.32
N GLY A 173 101.13 63.82 -36.20
CA GLY A 173 100.99 64.82 -35.14
C GLY A 173 99.85 65.82 -35.34
N LEU A 174 99.57 66.68 -34.35
CA LEU A 174 100.36 66.95 -33.13
C LEU A 174 99.53 66.93 -31.84
N ILE A 175 100.20 66.54 -30.76
CA ILE A 175 99.81 66.81 -29.37
C ILE A 175 100.08 68.30 -29.09
N PRO A 176 99.22 69.04 -28.36
CA PRO A 176 99.49 70.42 -28.00
C PRO A 176 100.45 70.52 -26.79
N PRO A 177 101.46 71.42 -26.84
CA PRO A 177 102.19 71.84 -25.65
C PRO A 177 102.23 73.36 -25.45
N ASN A 178 102.59 73.75 -24.23
CA ASN A 178 103.14 75.07 -23.86
C ASN A 178 104.32 75.46 -24.80
N ARG A 179 104.75 76.73 -24.93
CA ARG A 179 105.17 77.63 -23.84
C ARG A 179 105.37 79.08 -24.32
N ALA A 180 105.73 79.96 -23.39
CA ALA A 180 105.98 81.40 -23.56
C ALA A 180 107.33 81.77 -24.20
N GLU A 181 107.48 83.07 -24.49
CA GLU A 181 108.71 83.90 -24.52
C GLU A 181 109.88 83.53 -25.46
N ALA A 182 110.21 84.45 -26.38
CA ALA A 182 111.58 84.96 -26.58
C ALA A 182 111.62 86.23 -27.47
N MET A 183 112.73 86.97 -27.36
CA MET A 183 113.08 88.19 -28.13
C MET A 183 113.25 87.95 -29.63
N LEU A 184 113.02 89.00 -30.44
CA LEU A 184 113.98 89.60 -31.40
C LEU A 184 113.30 90.79 -32.13
N GLY A 185 113.91 91.94 -32.37
CA GLY A 185 115.25 92.40 -31.96
C GLY A 185 116.12 92.95 -33.10
N VAL A 186 115.59 93.86 -33.94
CA VAL A 186 116.41 94.67 -34.88
C VAL A 186 115.95 96.12 -34.85
N SER A 187 116.81 97.02 -34.38
CA SER A 187 116.63 98.47 -34.43
C SER A 187 117.11 99.04 -35.76
N PHE A 188 116.62 100.23 -36.13
CA PHE A 188 117.43 101.21 -36.85
C PHE A 188 117.16 102.61 -36.26
N ASP A 189 118.22 103.34 -35.94
CA ASP A 189 118.17 104.53 -35.09
C ASP A 189 117.74 105.81 -35.84
N PRO A 190 117.07 106.75 -35.14
CA PRO A 190 116.83 108.11 -35.63
C PRO A 190 118.02 109.07 -35.41
N GLU A 191 119.22 108.56 -35.14
CA GLU A 191 120.44 109.36 -34.93
C GLU A 191 121.52 109.11 -36.00
N ASN A 192 122.21 110.19 -36.40
CA ASN A 192 123.30 110.26 -37.41
C ASN A 192 122.92 110.45 -38.89
N LEU A 193 122.31 111.59 -39.22
CA LEU A 193 122.79 112.37 -40.39
C LEU A 193 123.03 113.87 -40.11
N HIS A 194 123.24 114.25 -38.85
CA HIS A 194 123.67 115.61 -38.47
C HIS A 194 125.18 115.84 -38.73
N LYS A 195 125.76 115.18 -39.75
CA LYS A 195 127.20 114.96 -39.88
C LYS A 195 127.78 114.98 -41.30
N TYR A 196 127.13 115.69 -42.23
CA TYR A 196 127.76 116.12 -43.48
C TYR A 196 127.66 117.65 -43.65
N SER A 197 128.76 118.23 -44.11
CA SER A 197 128.89 119.63 -44.59
C SER A 197 128.29 120.75 -43.71
N ALA A 198 128.64 120.77 -42.43
CA ALA A 198 129.00 122.06 -41.81
C ALA A 198 130.36 122.49 -42.39
N SER A 199 130.37 123.01 -43.62
CA SER A 199 131.59 123.27 -44.39
C SER A 199 131.54 124.60 -45.14
N LEU A 200 131.87 125.67 -44.41
CA LEU A 200 132.82 126.69 -44.85
C LEU A 200 132.64 127.25 -46.28
N ALA A 201 131.65 128.12 -46.44
CA ALA A 201 131.94 129.51 -46.82
C ALA A 201 131.83 130.32 -45.51
N LYS A 202 132.90 130.70 -44.80
CA LYS A 202 134.26 131.11 -45.21
C LYS A 202 134.21 132.41 -46.00
N ASP A 203 134.11 133.53 -45.26
CA ASP A 203 134.40 134.89 -45.73
C ASP A 203 135.90 135.03 -46.06
N GLU A 204 136.33 134.37 -47.13
CA GLU A 204 137.70 134.38 -47.63
C GLU A 204 137.72 134.80 -49.10
N TYR A 205 137.32 136.05 -49.36
CA TYR A 205 138.03 136.96 -50.26
C TYR A 205 137.46 138.39 -50.14
N ASN A 206 137.83 139.09 -49.06
CA ASN A 206 137.79 140.56 -49.09
C ASN A 206 138.91 141.06 -50.04
N LYS A 207 138.63 141.01 -51.35
CA LYS A 207 139.46 141.66 -52.35
C LYS A 207 139.13 143.14 -52.35
N SER A 208 140.00 143.93 -51.71
CA SER A 208 140.09 145.38 -51.90
C SER A 208 140.64 145.71 -53.30
N CYS A 209 139.86 145.40 -54.34
CA CYS A 209 140.18 145.69 -55.72
C CYS A 209 139.61 147.06 -56.11
N GLN A 210 140.47 148.09 -56.06
CA GLN A 210 140.18 149.41 -56.62
C GLN A 210 140.13 149.34 -58.16
N THR A 211 138.94 149.10 -58.71
CA THR A 211 138.59 149.38 -60.12
C THR A 211 137.11 149.74 -60.17
N ASN A 212 136.78 150.99 -60.51
CA ASN A 212 135.38 151.47 -60.51
C ASN A 212 134.56 150.98 -61.72
N ASP A 213 135.16 150.19 -62.61
CA ASP A 213 134.68 149.95 -63.98
C ASP A 213 133.88 148.64 -64.17
N THR A 214 133.62 147.87 -63.09
CA THR A 214 132.84 146.62 -63.14
C THR A 214 131.59 146.62 -62.25
N VAL A 215 131.11 147.80 -61.84
CA VAL A 215 130.00 147.97 -60.88
C VAL A 215 128.62 147.62 -61.47
N PHE A 216 128.50 147.48 -62.80
CA PHE A 216 127.22 147.42 -63.52
C PHE A 216 126.97 146.12 -64.30
N THR A 217 127.61 145.00 -63.94
CA THR A 217 127.31 143.69 -64.55
C THR A 217 127.31 142.56 -63.51
N PRO A 218 126.20 141.82 -63.34
CA PRO A 218 126.13 140.74 -62.36
C PRO A 218 126.97 139.50 -62.72
N CYS A 219 127.33 138.70 -61.71
CA CYS A 219 128.04 137.45 -61.93
C CYS A 219 127.13 136.29 -62.40
N GLU A 220 127.75 135.33 -63.09
CA GLU A 220 127.07 134.16 -63.70
C GLU A 220 126.28 133.32 -62.68
N SER A 221 126.83 133.10 -61.48
CA SER A 221 126.15 132.33 -60.42
C SER A 221 124.81 132.94 -60.03
N CYS A 222 124.75 134.27 -59.89
CA CYS A 222 123.49 134.97 -59.61
C CYS A 222 122.52 134.90 -60.80
N SER A 223 123.03 134.81 -62.04
CA SER A 223 122.20 134.69 -63.26
C SER A 223 121.49 133.34 -63.31
N TYR A 224 122.25 132.27 -63.01
CA TYR A 224 121.68 130.94 -62.84
C TYR A 224 120.62 130.90 -61.72
N VAL A 225 120.91 131.52 -60.57
CA VAL A 225 119.95 131.61 -59.46
C VAL A 225 118.68 132.36 -59.86
N GLN A 226 118.77 133.55 -60.49
CA GLN A 226 117.58 134.28 -60.94
C GLN A 226 116.78 133.51 -61.99
N LYS A 227 117.45 132.82 -62.92
CA LYS A 227 116.79 131.97 -63.93
C LYS A 227 116.02 130.81 -63.28
N CYS A 228 116.66 130.10 -62.35
CA CYS A 228 116.03 129.01 -61.58
C CYS A 228 114.86 129.53 -60.71
N PHE A 229 115.02 130.70 -60.09
CA PHE A 229 113.99 131.35 -59.28
C PHE A 229 112.77 131.75 -60.11
N ARG A 230 112.99 132.31 -61.32
CA ARG A 230 111.92 132.58 -62.30
C ARG A 230 111.19 131.29 -62.71
N GLN A 231 111.92 130.23 -63.08
CA GLN A 231 111.35 128.92 -63.44
C GLN A 231 110.54 128.28 -62.29
N THR A 232 111.03 128.39 -61.05
CA THR A 232 110.33 127.86 -59.87
C THR A 232 109.04 128.65 -59.62
N GLY A 233 109.07 129.97 -59.77
CA GLY A 233 107.87 130.80 -59.69
C GLY A 233 106.85 130.50 -60.80
N ASP A 234 107.30 130.34 -62.05
CA ASP A 234 106.43 129.93 -63.17
C ASP A 234 105.79 128.55 -62.93
N THR A 235 106.49 127.64 -62.23
CA THR A 235 105.95 126.36 -61.78
C THR A 235 104.88 126.54 -60.70
N VAL A 236 105.09 127.41 -59.70
CA VAL A 236 104.09 127.74 -58.66
C VAL A 236 102.82 128.36 -59.27
N ILE A 237 102.99 129.24 -60.26
CA ILE A 237 101.88 129.82 -61.05
C ILE A 237 101.08 128.70 -61.74
N SER A 238 101.76 127.76 -62.42
CA SER A 238 101.13 126.63 -63.10
C SER A 238 100.38 125.71 -62.14
N ILE A 239 100.96 125.41 -60.96
CA ILE A 239 100.27 124.64 -59.91
C ILE A 239 99.01 125.36 -59.46
N CYS A 240 99.09 126.65 -59.12
CA CYS A 240 97.91 127.45 -58.76
C CYS A 240 96.82 127.40 -59.84
N GLN A 241 97.18 127.61 -61.11
CA GLN A 241 96.22 127.53 -62.23
C GLN A 241 95.57 126.15 -62.36
N SER A 242 96.35 125.07 -62.25
CA SER A 242 95.84 123.69 -62.34
C SER A 242 94.82 123.36 -61.24
N GLN A 243 95.00 123.93 -60.04
CA GLN A 243 94.11 123.76 -58.88
C GLN A 243 93.07 124.89 -58.76
N GLN A 244 92.92 125.74 -59.78
CA GLN A 244 92.02 126.90 -59.82
C GLN A 244 92.23 127.92 -58.68
N LEU A 245 93.42 127.95 -58.08
CA LEU A 245 93.80 128.86 -57.02
C LEU A 245 94.29 130.20 -57.59
N PRO A 246 93.92 131.35 -56.99
CA PRO A 246 94.38 132.65 -57.46
C PRO A 246 95.87 132.84 -57.13
N SER A 247 96.70 132.99 -58.17
CA SER A 247 98.12 133.32 -58.00
C SER A 247 98.35 134.81 -57.76
N CYS A 248 99.10 135.12 -56.70
CA CYS A 248 99.72 136.41 -56.44
C CYS A 248 100.91 136.63 -57.40
N LEU A 249 101.75 135.60 -57.57
CA LEU A 249 102.97 135.70 -58.36
C LEU A 249 102.69 135.95 -59.85
N GLN A 250 101.63 135.36 -60.40
CA GLN A 250 101.17 135.60 -61.77
C GLN A 250 100.84 137.08 -62.04
N LYS A 251 100.45 137.85 -61.02
CA LYS A 251 100.18 139.29 -61.15
C LYS A 251 101.46 140.13 -61.11
N PHE A 252 102.52 139.63 -60.47
CA PHE A 252 103.83 140.29 -60.45
C PHE A 252 104.69 139.90 -61.65
N ARG A 253 104.55 138.68 -62.17
CA ARG A 253 105.34 138.11 -63.26
C ARG A 253 105.51 139.00 -64.51
N PRO A 254 104.49 139.75 -64.98
CA PRO A 254 104.64 140.63 -66.15
C PRO A 254 105.41 141.91 -65.82
N LEU A 255 105.28 142.46 -64.60
CA LEU A 255 105.90 143.72 -64.18
C LEU A 255 107.43 143.66 -64.13
N VAL A 256 107.99 142.45 -64.18
CA VAL A 256 109.44 142.17 -64.21
C VAL A 256 109.79 141.20 -65.34
N ALA A 257 108.99 141.17 -66.42
CA ALA A 257 109.26 140.35 -67.59
C ALA A 257 110.40 140.93 -68.44
N ASP A 258 110.37 142.24 -68.70
CA ASP A 258 111.28 142.97 -69.60
C ASP A 258 112.61 143.37 -68.94
N HIS A 259 112.93 142.76 -67.79
CA HIS A 259 114.18 143.00 -67.05
C HIS A 259 115.02 141.72 -67.07
N ASP A 260 116.14 141.73 -67.79
CA ASP A 260 117.11 140.63 -67.76
C ASP A 260 117.58 140.32 -66.33
N TRP A 261 117.58 141.34 -65.46
CA TRP A 261 117.94 141.24 -64.05
C TRP A 261 116.87 141.81 -63.12
N LEU A 262 116.47 141.02 -62.12
CA LEU A 262 115.67 141.48 -60.98
C LEU A 262 116.54 142.29 -60.02
N THR A 263 116.04 143.42 -59.52
CA THR A 263 116.68 144.12 -58.39
C THR A 263 116.50 143.32 -57.10
N ALA A 264 117.26 143.63 -56.04
CA ALA A 264 117.07 143.02 -54.73
C ALA A 264 115.63 143.20 -54.20
N SER A 265 115.01 144.35 -54.49
CA SER A 265 113.60 144.64 -54.17
C SER A 265 112.64 143.73 -54.92
N ASP A 266 112.90 143.45 -56.20
CA ASP A 266 112.06 142.57 -57.02
C ASP A 266 112.20 141.11 -56.61
N ILE A 267 113.41 140.65 -56.25
CA ILE A 267 113.63 139.31 -55.70
C ILE A 267 112.85 139.14 -54.38
N ALA A 268 112.94 140.12 -53.47
CA ALA A 268 112.21 140.09 -52.20
C ALA A 268 110.68 140.11 -52.40
N ARG A 269 110.19 140.92 -53.35
CA ARG A 269 108.75 140.98 -53.70
C ARG A 269 108.27 139.69 -54.37
N TRP A 270 109.04 139.15 -55.31
CA TRP A 270 108.77 137.85 -55.94
C TRP A 270 108.70 136.75 -54.89
N SER A 271 109.69 136.65 -54.00
CA SER A 271 109.71 135.69 -52.89
C SER A 271 108.44 135.82 -52.02
N THR A 272 108.02 137.05 -51.72
CA THR A 272 106.83 137.34 -50.93
C THR A 272 105.53 136.90 -51.64
N GLU A 273 105.37 137.17 -52.94
CA GLU A 273 104.19 136.74 -53.70
C GLU A 273 104.18 135.22 -53.95
N GLN A 274 105.35 134.60 -54.16
CA GLN A 274 105.52 133.16 -54.30
C GLN A 274 105.17 132.44 -52.98
N GLN A 275 105.60 132.98 -51.84
CA GLN A 275 105.30 132.41 -50.52
C GLN A 275 103.80 132.47 -50.19
N LYS A 276 103.09 133.54 -50.60
CA LYS A 276 101.62 133.63 -50.49
C LYS A 276 100.94 132.52 -51.28
N ASP A 277 101.41 132.22 -52.48
CA ASP A 277 100.85 131.17 -53.33
C ASP A 277 101.15 129.76 -52.78
N MET A 278 102.38 129.51 -52.33
CA MET A 278 102.71 128.26 -51.62
C MET A 278 101.87 128.07 -50.35
N THR A 279 101.54 129.15 -49.63
CA THR A 279 100.64 129.10 -48.46
C THR A 279 99.20 128.77 -48.86
N ARG A 280 98.71 129.25 -50.01
CA ARG A 280 97.38 128.87 -50.56
C ARG A 280 97.33 127.39 -50.96
N ILE A 281 98.35 126.93 -51.69
CA ILE A 281 98.48 125.52 -52.13
C ILE A 281 98.50 124.60 -50.90
N SER A 282 99.28 124.95 -49.87
CA SER A 282 99.40 124.15 -48.64
C SER A 282 98.05 124.00 -47.93
N LYS A 283 97.29 125.09 -47.74
CA LYS A 283 95.95 125.05 -47.13
C LYS A 283 94.93 124.28 -47.97
N HIS A 284 95.03 124.35 -49.30
CA HIS A 284 94.17 123.57 -50.18
C HIS A 284 94.45 122.06 -50.05
N MET A 285 95.73 121.66 -50.03
CA MET A 285 96.16 120.28 -49.83
C MET A 285 95.74 119.73 -48.45
N GLU A 286 95.83 120.54 -47.40
CA GLU A 286 95.38 120.20 -46.05
C GLU A 286 93.85 119.96 -46.01
N ASN A 287 93.07 120.87 -46.60
CA ASN A 287 91.61 120.71 -46.71
C ASN A 287 91.22 119.47 -47.52
N LEU A 288 91.86 119.20 -48.65
CA LEU A 288 91.64 117.97 -49.43
C LEU A 288 91.98 116.72 -48.60
N THR A 289 93.06 116.75 -47.82
CA THR A 289 93.47 115.64 -46.95
C THR A 289 92.43 115.36 -45.86
N LEU A 290 91.86 116.41 -45.24
CA LEU A 290 90.77 116.29 -44.27
C LEU A 290 89.48 115.76 -44.91
N THR A 291 89.13 116.21 -46.12
CA THR A 291 87.97 115.70 -46.87
C THR A 291 88.15 114.22 -47.24
N VAL A 292 89.31 113.83 -47.76
CA VAL A 292 89.63 112.42 -48.08
C VAL A 292 89.63 111.54 -46.84
N LYS A 293 90.13 112.04 -45.69
CA LYS A 293 90.03 111.31 -44.42
C LYS A 293 88.57 111.08 -44.02
N SER A 294 87.75 112.13 -44.09
CA SER A 294 86.33 112.07 -43.76
C SER A 294 85.59 111.07 -44.65
N LEU A 295 85.85 111.09 -45.97
CA LEU A 295 85.27 110.16 -46.92
C LEU A 295 85.68 108.70 -46.65
N LYS A 296 86.94 108.43 -46.29
CA LYS A 296 87.39 107.08 -45.87
C LYS A 296 86.70 106.61 -44.59
N GLU A 297 86.44 107.50 -43.64
CA GLU A 297 85.66 107.18 -42.43
C GLU A 297 84.19 106.87 -42.74
N TYR A 298 83.59 107.48 -43.77
CA TYR A 298 82.26 107.09 -44.26
C TYR A 298 82.28 105.78 -45.05
N GLU A 299 83.26 105.57 -45.93
CA GLU A 299 83.45 104.32 -46.69
C GLU A 299 83.56 103.10 -45.74
N GLU A 300 84.34 103.23 -44.66
CA GLU A 300 84.49 102.17 -43.65
C GLU A 300 83.23 101.98 -42.79
N LYS A 301 82.41 103.03 -42.59
CA LYS A 301 81.07 102.90 -41.98
C LYS A 301 80.10 102.16 -42.92
N CYS A 302 80.11 102.45 -44.22
CA CYS A 302 79.32 101.73 -45.23
C CYS A 302 79.71 100.24 -45.27
N LYS A 303 81.00 99.91 -45.40
CA LYS A 303 81.50 98.52 -45.36
C LYS A 303 81.11 97.77 -44.09
N LYS A 304 81.02 98.45 -42.94
CA LYS A 304 80.52 97.88 -41.68
C LYS A 304 79.00 97.65 -41.68
N LEU A 305 78.22 98.53 -42.33
CA LEU A 305 76.77 98.35 -42.49
C LEU A 305 76.44 97.26 -43.50
N GLU A 306 77.11 97.22 -44.66
CA GLU A 306 77.01 96.15 -45.68
C GLU A 306 77.26 94.77 -45.07
N LYS A 307 78.33 94.63 -44.28
CA LYS A 307 78.63 93.38 -43.54
C LYS A 307 77.51 93.01 -42.56
N ARG A 308 76.92 93.99 -41.85
CA ARG A 308 75.81 93.76 -40.90
C ARG A 308 74.52 93.35 -41.60
N VAL A 309 74.19 93.96 -42.75
CA VAL A 309 73.06 93.57 -43.59
C VAL A 309 73.27 92.13 -44.09
N SER A 310 74.43 91.83 -44.66
CA SER A 310 74.78 90.48 -45.12
C SER A 310 74.75 89.41 -44.01
N THR A 311 75.12 89.74 -42.76
CA THR A 311 74.92 88.81 -41.63
C THR A 311 73.44 88.61 -41.30
N PHE A 312 72.65 89.68 -41.25
CA PHE A 312 71.20 89.58 -40.97
C PHE A 312 70.44 88.85 -42.07
N ASP A 313 70.76 89.05 -43.35
CA ASP A 313 70.14 88.33 -44.48
C ASP A 313 70.42 86.82 -44.37
N ARG A 314 71.66 86.45 -44.03
CA ARG A 314 72.08 85.06 -43.81
C ARG A 314 71.44 84.43 -42.57
N GLU A 315 71.23 85.20 -41.51
CA GLU A 315 70.54 84.76 -40.30
C GLU A 315 69.03 84.59 -40.54
N MET A 316 68.40 85.54 -41.22
CA MET A 316 66.99 85.46 -41.64
C MET A 316 66.75 84.31 -42.62
N GLN A 317 67.69 84.04 -43.53
CA GLN A 317 67.59 82.89 -44.42
C GLN A 317 67.69 81.58 -43.63
N ARG A 318 68.65 81.47 -42.70
CA ARG A 318 68.74 80.28 -41.83
C ARG A 318 67.48 80.07 -41.00
N GLU A 319 66.89 81.12 -40.42
CA GLU A 319 65.63 81.01 -39.68
C GLU A 319 64.47 80.52 -40.57
N LYS A 320 64.40 80.99 -41.83
CA LYS A 320 63.41 80.49 -42.81
C LYS A 320 63.64 79.02 -43.14
N ASP A 321 64.90 78.61 -43.33
CA ASP A 321 65.28 77.24 -43.66
C ASP A 321 64.99 76.30 -42.48
N GLU A 322 65.43 76.63 -41.27
CA GLU A 322 65.12 75.91 -40.02
C GLU A 322 63.61 75.80 -39.78
N ARG A 323 62.85 76.89 -39.99
CA ARG A 323 61.39 76.90 -39.85
C ARG A 323 60.69 76.07 -40.93
N SER A 324 61.25 76.03 -42.15
CA SER A 324 60.78 75.19 -43.25
C SER A 324 61.03 73.71 -42.95
N GLU A 325 62.23 73.34 -42.51
CA GLU A 325 62.55 71.97 -42.08
C GLU A 325 61.62 71.51 -40.95
N MET A 326 61.44 72.33 -39.92
CA MET A 326 60.51 72.04 -38.83
C MET A 326 59.08 71.84 -39.34
N HIS A 327 58.58 72.68 -40.25
CA HIS A 327 57.27 72.51 -40.90
C HIS A 327 57.16 71.14 -41.59
N HIS A 328 58.11 70.81 -42.46
CA HIS A 328 58.16 69.52 -43.17
C HIS A 328 58.25 68.32 -42.20
N THR A 329 58.93 68.45 -41.04
CA THR A 329 58.93 67.37 -40.03
C THR A 329 57.59 67.21 -39.33
N TYR A 330 56.85 68.29 -39.07
CA TYR A 330 55.51 68.22 -38.49
C TYR A 330 54.49 67.68 -39.49
N GLU A 331 54.50 68.13 -40.75
CA GLU A 331 53.66 67.56 -41.81
C GLU A 331 53.93 66.07 -42.05
N ARG A 332 55.18 65.61 -41.89
CA ARG A 332 55.50 64.18 -41.98
C ARG A 332 54.88 63.44 -40.80
N LYS A 333 55.12 63.90 -39.56
CA LYS A 333 54.52 63.33 -38.34
C LYS A 333 52.99 63.30 -38.39
N ILE A 334 52.35 64.33 -38.93
CA ILE A 334 50.89 64.38 -39.12
C ILE A 334 50.45 63.27 -40.08
N ARG A 335 51.04 63.17 -41.28
CA ARG A 335 50.74 62.11 -42.25
C ARG A 335 51.03 60.70 -41.73
N ASP A 336 52.09 60.53 -40.93
CA ASP A 336 52.41 59.27 -40.27
C ASP A 336 51.35 58.91 -39.21
N MET A 337 50.86 59.88 -38.44
CA MET A 337 49.75 59.69 -37.49
C MET A 337 48.42 59.39 -38.20
N GLU A 338 48.09 60.11 -39.28
CA GLU A 338 46.90 59.89 -40.10
C GLU A 338 46.90 58.49 -40.73
N SER A 339 48.03 58.08 -41.33
CA SER A 339 48.17 56.75 -41.93
C SER A 339 48.09 55.62 -40.91
N ASN A 340 48.58 55.83 -39.68
CA ASN A 340 48.43 54.86 -38.59
C ASN A 340 47.02 54.89 -37.99
N HIS A 341 46.34 56.03 -37.98
CA HIS A 341 44.96 56.15 -37.53
C HIS A 341 43.99 55.41 -38.46
N GLU A 342 44.08 55.59 -39.78
CA GLU A 342 43.19 54.88 -40.71
C GLU A 342 43.41 53.37 -40.66
N LYS A 343 44.67 52.89 -40.58
CA LYS A 343 44.96 51.45 -40.36
C LYS A 343 44.33 50.90 -39.08
N ASN A 344 44.37 51.67 -37.99
CA ASN A 344 43.70 51.29 -36.75
C ASN A 344 42.17 51.28 -36.92
N LEU A 345 41.60 52.23 -37.66
CA LEU A 345 40.16 52.24 -37.99
C LEU A 345 39.77 51.05 -38.89
N GLU A 346 40.62 50.63 -39.83
CA GLU A 346 40.41 49.43 -40.66
C GLU A 346 40.45 48.14 -39.82
N LEU A 347 41.41 48.03 -38.88
CA LEU A 347 41.48 46.91 -37.95
C LEU A 347 40.25 46.86 -37.02
N GLU A 348 39.88 47.98 -36.40
CA GLU A 348 38.68 48.10 -35.55
C GLU A 348 37.39 47.79 -36.33
N ARG A 349 37.27 48.22 -37.60
CA ARG A 349 36.16 47.82 -38.49
C ARG A 349 36.14 46.31 -38.72
N HIS A 350 37.30 45.71 -39.01
CA HIS A 350 37.40 44.27 -39.26
C HIS A 350 37.09 43.43 -38.02
N GLU A 351 37.67 43.76 -36.86
CA GLU A 351 37.37 43.09 -35.58
C GLU A 351 35.89 43.22 -35.22
N LYS A 352 35.29 44.40 -35.40
CA LYS A 352 33.86 44.63 -35.20
C LYS A 352 32.99 43.76 -36.11
N ASP A 353 33.38 43.55 -37.37
CA ASP A 353 32.63 42.72 -38.31
C ASP A 353 32.80 41.22 -38.03
N MET A 354 34.00 40.78 -37.64
CA MET A 354 34.23 39.42 -37.12
C MET A 354 33.43 39.15 -35.84
N LEU A 355 33.33 40.13 -34.94
CA LEU A 355 32.48 40.05 -33.74
C LEU A 355 30.98 40.00 -34.07
N LYS A 356 30.51 40.72 -35.10
CA LYS A 356 29.11 40.57 -35.60
C LYS A 356 28.83 39.16 -36.12
N LEU A 357 29.76 38.59 -36.90
CA LEU A 357 29.61 37.23 -37.45
C LEU A 357 29.58 36.20 -36.32
N SER A 358 30.58 36.22 -35.43
CA SER A 358 30.64 35.37 -34.23
C SER A 358 29.39 35.50 -33.35
N LYS A 359 28.91 36.73 -33.13
CA LYS A 359 27.64 36.98 -32.43
C LYS A 359 26.46 36.31 -33.15
N SER A 360 26.33 36.47 -34.48
CA SER A 360 25.24 35.89 -35.25
C SER A 360 25.24 34.36 -35.21
N ASP A 361 26.42 33.73 -35.21
CA ASP A 361 26.55 32.28 -35.10
C ASP A 361 26.24 31.77 -33.67
N LEU A 362 26.60 32.52 -32.64
CA LEU A 362 26.16 32.27 -31.26
C LEU A 362 24.64 32.44 -31.10
N GLU A 363 24.02 33.44 -31.74
CA GLU A 363 22.56 33.61 -31.75
C GLU A 363 21.85 32.43 -32.44
N LYS A 364 22.37 31.94 -33.57
CA LYS A 364 21.85 30.71 -34.24
C LYS A 364 21.98 29.47 -33.35
N LEU A 365 23.12 29.29 -32.69
CA LEU A 365 23.38 28.14 -31.82
C LEU A 365 22.48 28.18 -30.56
N LEU A 366 22.27 29.37 -30.00
CA LEU A 366 21.34 29.60 -28.89
C LEU A 366 19.89 29.31 -29.30
N GLU A 367 19.46 29.71 -30.50
CA GLU A 367 18.12 29.38 -31.01
C GLU A 367 17.94 27.87 -31.25
N LYS A 368 18.97 27.20 -31.79
CA LYS A 368 18.99 25.73 -31.93
C LYS A 368 18.82 25.04 -30.58
N HIS A 369 19.54 25.50 -29.54
CA HIS A 369 19.43 24.91 -28.21
C HIS A 369 18.11 25.25 -27.49
N LYS A 370 17.44 26.37 -27.79
CA LYS A 370 16.04 26.58 -27.37
C LYS A 370 15.11 25.54 -27.98
N PHE A 371 15.19 25.34 -29.30
CA PHE A 371 14.34 24.37 -30.00
C PHE A 371 14.56 22.94 -29.44
N GLU A 372 15.81 22.52 -29.26
CA GLU A 372 16.15 21.24 -28.62
C GLU A 372 15.64 21.13 -27.17
N LEU A 373 15.51 22.25 -26.44
CA LEU A 373 14.97 22.28 -25.08
C LEU A 373 13.44 22.22 -25.09
N GLU A 374 12.78 22.92 -26.01
CA GLU A 374 11.32 22.87 -26.20
C GLU A 374 10.86 21.48 -26.65
N GLU A 375 11.59 20.83 -27.57
CA GLU A 375 11.38 19.44 -27.97
C GLU A 375 11.50 18.49 -26.77
N LYS A 376 12.57 18.61 -25.97
CA LYS A 376 12.74 17.80 -24.74
C LYS A 376 11.64 18.06 -23.71
N LEU A 377 11.20 19.31 -23.56
CA LEU A 377 10.08 19.67 -22.68
C LEU A 377 8.73 19.13 -23.20
N HIS A 378 8.54 18.99 -24.50
CA HIS A 378 7.38 18.31 -25.07
C HIS A 378 7.44 16.80 -24.81
N ILE A 379 8.57 16.15 -25.08
CA ILE A 379 8.78 14.72 -24.82
C ILE A 379 8.56 14.40 -23.34
N LEU A 380 9.09 15.21 -22.42
CA LEU A 380 8.85 15.05 -20.97
C LEU A 380 7.37 15.17 -20.59
N LYS A 381 6.61 16.07 -21.22
CA LYS A 381 5.15 16.18 -20.98
C LYS A 381 4.39 14.96 -21.49
N GLU A 382 4.76 14.39 -22.63
CA GLU A 382 4.13 13.16 -23.11
C GLU A 382 4.52 11.95 -22.25
N LEU A 383 5.76 11.87 -21.75
CA LEU A 383 6.19 10.85 -20.79
C LEU A 383 5.44 10.95 -19.45
N GLU A 384 5.21 12.16 -18.93
CA GLU A 384 4.43 12.35 -17.69
C GLU A 384 2.96 11.95 -17.88
N LYS A 385 2.37 12.19 -19.07
CA LYS A 385 1.04 11.66 -19.41
C LYS A 385 1.02 10.13 -19.45
N THR A 386 1.95 9.48 -20.15
CA THR A 386 1.95 8.02 -20.26
C THR A 386 2.21 7.35 -18.92
N LYS A 387 3.07 7.93 -18.08
CA LYS A 387 3.23 7.53 -16.68
C LYS A 387 1.90 7.62 -15.91
N CYS A 388 1.19 8.74 -15.98
CA CYS A 388 -0.11 8.92 -15.33
C CYS A 388 -1.15 7.87 -15.81
N THR A 389 -1.19 7.59 -17.12
CA THR A 389 -2.04 6.52 -17.67
C THR A 389 -1.66 5.15 -17.11
N LEU A 390 -0.36 4.81 -17.08
CA LEU A 390 0.14 3.54 -16.53
C LEU A 390 -0.10 3.42 -15.02
N GLU A 391 -0.05 4.51 -14.26
CA GLU A 391 -0.38 4.54 -12.83
C GLU A 391 -1.88 4.25 -12.60
N VAL A 392 -2.77 4.77 -13.47
CA VAL A 392 -4.21 4.45 -13.46
C VAL A 392 -4.42 2.98 -13.84
N GLU A 393 -3.84 2.50 -14.95
CA GLU A 393 -3.95 1.11 -15.39
C GLU A 393 -3.42 0.12 -14.32
N LEU A 394 -2.34 0.46 -13.61
CA LEU A 394 -1.83 -0.34 -12.50
C LEU A 394 -2.77 -0.33 -11.28
N SER A 395 -3.50 0.76 -11.05
CA SER A 395 -4.52 0.81 -9.98
C SER A 395 -5.74 -0.05 -10.34
N GLU A 396 -6.21 0.01 -11.58
CA GLU A 396 -7.33 -0.79 -12.08
C GLU A 396 -6.99 -2.29 -12.10
N ASN A 397 -5.79 -2.64 -12.57
CA ASN A 397 -5.31 -4.03 -12.55
C ASN A 397 -5.18 -4.60 -11.13
N ARG A 398 -4.87 -3.78 -10.11
CA ARG A 398 -4.91 -4.20 -8.71
C ARG A 398 -6.34 -4.50 -8.25
N THR A 399 -7.30 -3.62 -8.53
CA THR A 399 -8.71 -3.88 -8.19
C THR A 399 -9.27 -5.10 -8.93
N ASN A 400 -8.85 -5.32 -10.19
CA ASN A 400 -9.23 -6.50 -10.96
C ASN A 400 -8.60 -7.80 -10.39
N ALA A 401 -7.38 -7.75 -9.87
CA ALA A 401 -6.77 -8.89 -9.18
C ALA A 401 -7.46 -9.19 -7.83
N GLU A 402 -7.86 -8.16 -7.07
CA GLU A 402 -8.64 -8.30 -5.84
C GLU A 402 -10.06 -8.87 -6.10
N GLU A 403 -10.69 -8.47 -7.21
CA GLU A 403 -11.95 -9.02 -7.72
C GLU A 403 -11.79 -10.51 -8.07
N VAL A 404 -10.78 -10.88 -8.88
CA VAL A 404 -10.48 -12.27 -9.23
C VAL A 404 -10.23 -13.10 -7.97
N HIS A 405 -9.39 -12.63 -7.04
CA HIS A 405 -9.15 -13.33 -5.77
C HIS A 405 -10.38 -13.39 -4.84
N ARG A 406 -11.44 -12.62 -5.08
CA ARG A 406 -12.74 -12.83 -4.42
C ARG A 406 -13.54 -13.92 -5.13
N LEU A 407 -13.66 -13.84 -6.46
CA LEU A 407 -14.37 -14.83 -7.28
C LEU A 407 -13.75 -16.24 -7.17
N GLU A 408 -12.43 -16.36 -7.03
CA GLU A 408 -11.73 -17.62 -6.77
C GLU A 408 -12.13 -18.24 -5.42
N ARG A 409 -12.26 -17.42 -4.37
CA ARG A 409 -12.75 -17.87 -3.06
C ARG A 409 -14.21 -18.27 -3.13
N ASP A 410 -15.05 -17.46 -3.75
CA ASP A 410 -16.48 -17.75 -3.92
C ASP A 410 -16.69 -19.05 -4.73
N MET A 411 -15.90 -19.30 -5.78
CA MET A 411 -15.87 -20.58 -6.51
C MET A 411 -15.40 -21.76 -5.64
N SER A 412 -14.39 -21.56 -4.79
CA SER A 412 -13.92 -22.62 -3.88
C SER A 412 -14.99 -23.00 -2.85
N ASP A 413 -15.64 -22.00 -2.27
CA ASP A 413 -16.78 -22.13 -1.37
C ASP A 413 -17.98 -22.83 -2.01
N LEU A 414 -18.28 -22.51 -3.28
CA LEU A 414 -19.34 -23.15 -4.05
C LEU A 414 -19.01 -24.60 -4.41
N ARG A 415 -17.74 -24.93 -4.69
CA ARG A 415 -17.29 -26.33 -4.87
C ARG A 415 -17.46 -27.13 -3.59
N LEU A 416 -16.99 -26.62 -2.44
CA LEU A 416 -17.16 -27.29 -1.15
C LEU A 416 -18.65 -27.52 -0.79
N LYS A 417 -19.53 -26.57 -1.12
CA LYS A 417 -20.99 -26.73 -0.97
C LYS A 417 -21.56 -27.78 -1.94
N LEU A 418 -21.08 -27.83 -3.18
CA LEU A 418 -21.48 -28.84 -4.17
C LEU A 418 -21.04 -30.25 -3.75
N ASP A 419 -19.84 -30.40 -3.22
CA ASP A 419 -19.30 -31.68 -2.72
C ASP A 419 -20.08 -32.17 -1.50
N ASP A 420 -20.39 -31.29 -0.54
CA ASP A 420 -21.25 -31.58 0.62
C ASP A 420 -22.68 -31.99 0.20
N ILE A 421 -23.30 -31.27 -0.74
CA ILE A 421 -24.61 -31.62 -1.28
C ILE A 421 -24.56 -32.96 -2.04
N SER A 422 -23.49 -33.23 -2.78
CA SER A 422 -23.30 -34.50 -3.51
C SER A 422 -23.14 -35.67 -2.54
N ALA A 423 -22.33 -35.53 -1.50
CA ALA A 423 -22.16 -36.54 -0.44
C ALA A 423 -23.46 -36.80 0.32
N LYS A 424 -24.25 -35.75 0.63
CA LYS A 424 -25.58 -35.88 1.22
C LYS A 424 -26.55 -36.61 0.29
N MET A 425 -26.58 -36.26 -1.00
CA MET A 425 -27.40 -36.95 -2.00
C MET A 425 -27.03 -38.43 -2.09
N GLU A 426 -25.73 -38.76 -2.10
CA GLU A 426 -25.27 -40.15 -2.14
C GLU A 426 -25.63 -40.92 -0.86
N SER A 427 -25.57 -40.27 0.32
CA SER A 427 -26.02 -40.85 1.58
C SER A 427 -27.53 -41.13 1.56
N SER A 428 -28.35 -40.16 1.15
CA SER A 428 -29.80 -40.35 1.03
C SER A 428 -30.17 -41.38 -0.04
N ALA A 429 -29.41 -41.52 -1.12
CA ALA A 429 -29.58 -42.59 -2.11
C ALA A 429 -29.24 -43.98 -1.54
N LYS A 430 -28.19 -44.10 -0.72
CA LYS A 430 -27.85 -45.31 0.04
C LYS A 430 -28.92 -45.65 1.07
N GLU A 431 -29.49 -44.67 1.77
CA GLU A 431 -30.60 -44.85 2.70
C GLU A 431 -31.90 -45.27 2.01
N LEU A 432 -32.28 -44.60 0.92
CA LEU A 432 -33.43 -44.98 0.09
C LEU A 432 -33.26 -46.41 -0.45
N SER A 433 -32.05 -46.83 -0.82
CA SER A 433 -31.75 -48.20 -1.25
C SER A 433 -31.93 -49.22 -0.12
N ARG A 434 -31.56 -48.88 1.12
CA ARG A 434 -31.83 -49.70 2.33
C ARG A 434 -33.32 -49.81 2.61
N GLU A 435 -34.08 -48.71 2.53
CA GLU A 435 -35.54 -48.74 2.74
C GLU A 435 -36.26 -49.48 1.61
N GLN A 436 -35.83 -49.36 0.36
CA GLN A 436 -36.33 -50.20 -0.73
C GLN A 436 -36.05 -51.69 -0.50
N ALA A 437 -34.88 -52.04 0.04
CA ALA A 437 -34.54 -53.43 0.39
C ALA A 437 -35.40 -53.95 1.56
N LYS A 438 -35.62 -53.14 2.61
CA LYS A 438 -36.55 -53.46 3.70
C LYS A 438 -37.98 -53.64 3.19
N ASN A 439 -38.48 -52.74 2.36
CA ASN A 439 -39.83 -52.79 1.80
C ASN A 439 -40.00 -54.01 0.87
N LYS A 440 -39.02 -54.35 0.04
CA LYS A 440 -39.02 -55.61 -0.75
C LYS A 440 -39.07 -56.85 0.16
N SER A 441 -38.36 -56.86 1.28
CA SER A 441 -38.41 -57.95 2.26
C SER A 441 -39.75 -58.02 3.01
N ALA A 442 -40.32 -56.87 3.40
CA ALA A 442 -41.64 -56.79 4.04
C ALA A 442 -42.76 -57.22 3.06
N SER A 443 -42.67 -56.84 1.79
CA SER A 443 -43.57 -57.29 0.72
C SER A 443 -43.52 -58.82 0.55
N LYS A 444 -42.32 -59.43 0.48
CA LYS A 444 -42.16 -60.90 0.48
C LYS A 444 -42.69 -61.57 1.75
N HIS A 445 -42.53 -60.93 2.91
CA HIS A 445 -43.08 -61.43 4.17
C HIS A 445 -44.61 -61.40 4.18
N ASN A 446 -45.23 -60.31 3.72
CA ASN A 446 -46.68 -60.20 3.56
C ASN A 446 -47.21 -61.24 2.55
N GLN A 447 -46.52 -61.47 1.43
CA GLN A 447 -46.89 -62.51 0.47
C GLN A 447 -46.85 -63.92 1.09
N ASN A 448 -45.89 -64.20 1.97
CA ASN A 448 -45.78 -65.46 2.73
C ASN A 448 -46.83 -65.57 3.85
N ILE A 449 -47.27 -64.45 4.43
CA ILE A 449 -48.44 -64.43 5.33
C ILE A 449 -49.72 -64.71 4.53
N GLN A 450 -49.89 -64.08 3.37
CA GLN A 450 -51.06 -64.26 2.51
C GLN A 450 -51.19 -65.71 2.02
N SER A 451 -50.11 -66.33 1.53
CA SER A 451 -50.16 -67.74 1.11
C SER A 451 -50.41 -68.71 2.28
N LYS A 452 -49.98 -68.37 3.50
CA LYS A 452 -50.35 -69.11 4.71
C LYS A 452 -51.81 -68.91 5.11
N GLN A 453 -52.35 -67.71 4.97
CA GLN A 453 -53.77 -67.44 5.20
C GLN A 453 -54.64 -68.19 4.18
N GLU A 454 -54.26 -68.20 2.91
CA GLU A 454 -54.92 -68.94 1.84
C GLU A 454 -54.88 -70.46 2.08
N ALA A 455 -53.74 -71.02 2.46
CA ALA A 455 -53.61 -72.44 2.83
C ALA A 455 -54.40 -72.80 4.12
N LEU A 456 -54.51 -71.88 5.08
CA LEU A 456 -55.34 -72.07 6.27
C LEU A 456 -56.84 -72.01 5.94
N LEU A 457 -57.26 -71.10 5.06
CA LEU A 457 -58.64 -71.04 4.56
C LEU A 457 -59.00 -72.35 3.84
N GLN A 458 -58.15 -72.84 2.93
CA GLN A 458 -58.37 -74.14 2.27
C GLN A 458 -58.50 -75.30 3.26
N ARG A 459 -57.75 -75.30 4.39
CA ARG A 459 -57.93 -76.31 5.43
C ARG A 459 -59.22 -76.12 6.24
N VAL A 460 -59.68 -74.88 6.44
CA VAL A 460 -61.01 -74.61 7.02
C VAL A 460 -62.11 -75.10 6.08
N ASP A 461 -62.06 -74.77 4.78
CA ASP A 461 -63.01 -75.27 3.78
C ASP A 461 -63.04 -76.82 3.75
N THR A 462 -61.87 -77.46 3.86
CA THR A 462 -61.78 -78.93 3.96
C THR A 462 -62.39 -79.46 5.27
N LEU A 463 -62.18 -78.78 6.40
CA LEU A 463 -62.77 -79.14 7.69
C LEU A 463 -64.29 -78.95 7.71
N ASP A 464 -64.81 -77.90 7.07
CA ASP A 464 -66.25 -77.68 6.94
C ASP A 464 -66.89 -78.74 6.03
N GLN A 465 -66.21 -79.14 4.94
CA GLN A 465 -66.63 -80.29 4.11
C GLN A 465 -66.61 -81.60 4.91
N GLU A 466 -65.54 -81.89 5.66
CA GLU A 466 -65.46 -83.04 6.59
C GLU A 466 -66.63 -83.01 7.61
N ASN A 467 -67.01 -81.83 8.12
CA ASN A 467 -68.14 -81.67 9.04
C ASN A 467 -69.52 -81.83 8.37
N VAL A 468 -69.69 -81.44 7.10
CA VAL A 468 -70.91 -81.68 6.35
C VAL A 468 -71.08 -83.19 6.09
N GLU A 469 -70.03 -83.85 5.60
CA GLU A 469 -70.05 -85.30 5.34
C GLU A 469 -70.34 -86.11 6.61
N LEU A 470 -69.84 -85.68 7.78
CA LEU A 470 -70.16 -86.29 9.08
C LEU A 470 -71.61 -86.01 9.53
N ARG A 471 -72.18 -84.84 9.22
CA ARG A 471 -73.60 -84.55 9.51
C ARG A 471 -74.53 -85.37 8.63
N ASP A 472 -74.22 -85.50 7.34
CA ASP A 472 -75.01 -86.29 6.41
C ASP A 472 -74.97 -87.79 6.77
N GLN A 473 -73.82 -88.29 7.24
CA GLN A 473 -73.70 -89.63 7.83
C GLN A 473 -74.53 -89.80 9.11
N VAL A 474 -74.55 -88.81 10.00
CA VAL A 474 -75.41 -88.84 11.20
C VAL A 474 -76.90 -88.84 10.81
N ALA A 475 -77.32 -87.99 9.87
CA ALA A 475 -78.70 -87.95 9.40
C ALA A 475 -79.14 -89.29 8.78
N ALA A 476 -78.30 -89.92 7.95
CA ALA A 476 -78.58 -91.24 7.40
C ALA A 476 -78.70 -92.35 8.47
N LEU A 477 -77.89 -92.27 9.53
CA LEU A 477 -77.98 -93.18 10.68
C LEU A 477 -79.22 -92.90 11.55
N GLU A 478 -79.69 -91.65 11.62
CA GLU A 478 -80.95 -91.29 12.27
C GLU A 478 -82.17 -91.79 11.48
N GLU A 479 -82.17 -91.69 10.13
CA GLU A 479 -83.20 -92.30 9.27
C GLU A 479 -83.21 -93.84 9.38
N GLU A 480 -82.05 -94.50 9.40
CA GLU A 480 -81.96 -95.95 9.61
C GLU A 480 -82.49 -96.36 11.00
N LYS A 481 -82.15 -95.59 12.04
CA LYS A 481 -82.68 -95.78 13.40
C LYS A 481 -84.20 -95.63 13.45
N GLU A 482 -84.79 -94.61 12.82
CA GLU A 482 -86.25 -94.45 12.77
C GLU A 482 -86.94 -95.62 12.04
N SER A 483 -86.36 -96.09 10.93
CA SER A 483 -86.83 -97.28 10.20
C SER A 483 -86.80 -98.56 11.07
N ILE A 484 -85.76 -98.73 11.89
CA ILE A 484 -85.65 -99.83 12.86
C ILE A 484 -86.67 -99.67 14.01
N GLU A 485 -86.91 -98.45 14.51
CA GLU A 485 -87.91 -98.19 15.56
C GLU A 485 -89.36 -98.43 15.08
N GLU A 486 -89.71 -98.03 13.85
CA GLU A 486 -91.01 -98.33 13.24
C GLU A 486 -91.18 -99.84 13.01
N SER A 487 -90.11 -100.54 12.59
CA SER A 487 -90.09 -102.00 12.45
C SER A 487 -90.27 -102.72 13.79
N LEU A 488 -89.61 -102.25 14.85
CA LEU A 488 -89.76 -102.76 16.23
C LEU A 488 -91.17 -102.54 16.77
N LYS A 489 -91.76 -101.39 16.48
CA LYS A 489 -93.14 -101.01 16.85
C LYS A 489 -94.17 -101.89 16.13
N LYS A 490 -93.97 -102.20 14.85
CA LYS A 490 -94.77 -103.19 14.13
C LYS A 490 -94.68 -104.58 14.76
N ALA A 491 -93.47 -105.07 15.04
CA ALA A 491 -93.27 -106.37 15.68
C ALA A 491 -93.90 -106.46 17.09
N LYS A 492 -93.93 -105.36 17.85
CA LYS A 492 -94.66 -105.28 19.13
C LYS A 492 -96.18 -105.42 18.94
N ASN A 493 -96.76 -104.73 17.95
CA ASN A 493 -98.19 -104.86 17.64
C ASN A 493 -98.55 -106.29 17.21
N ASP A 494 -97.70 -106.94 16.40
CA ASP A 494 -97.88 -108.33 15.99
C ASP A 494 -97.88 -109.28 17.21
N VAL A 495 -96.94 -109.09 18.15
CA VAL A 495 -96.89 -109.87 19.42
C VAL A 495 -98.14 -109.64 20.28
N GLU A 496 -98.64 -108.40 20.37
CA GLU A 496 -99.84 -108.07 21.13
C GLU A 496 -101.10 -108.71 20.51
N GLN A 497 -101.18 -108.78 19.17
CA GLN A 497 -102.21 -109.51 18.44
C GLN A 497 -102.12 -111.04 18.66
N TRP A 498 -100.91 -111.61 18.68
CA TRP A 498 -100.72 -113.03 18.99
C TRP A 498 -101.11 -113.35 20.45
N MET A 499 -100.72 -112.51 21.43
CA MET A 499 -101.14 -112.65 22.83
C MET A 499 -102.66 -112.65 22.98
N LYS A 500 -103.36 -111.76 22.29
CA LYS A 500 -104.83 -111.74 22.28
C LYS A 500 -105.41 -113.04 21.69
N THR A 501 -104.84 -113.52 20.58
CA THR A 501 -105.27 -114.76 19.91
C THR A 501 -105.05 -116.00 20.78
N VAL A 502 -103.96 -116.05 21.55
CA VAL A 502 -103.70 -117.11 22.56
C VAL A 502 -104.76 -117.05 23.66
N LYS A 503 -105.05 -115.87 24.20
CA LYS A 503 -106.04 -115.71 25.27
C LYS A 503 -107.46 -116.08 24.86
N ASP A 504 -107.86 -115.74 23.64
CA ASP A 504 -109.13 -116.17 23.06
C ASP A 504 -109.19 -117.71 22.85
N LYS A 505 -108.04 -118.38 22.70
CA LYS A 505 -107.94 -119.85 22.62
C LYS A 505 -107.92 -120.54 23.98
N GLU A 506 -107.26 -119.96 24.97
CA GLU A 506 -107.31 -120.43 26.37
C GLU A 506 -108.75 -120.46 26.88
N ALA A 507 -109.52 -119.39 26.64
CA ALA A 507 -110.94 -119.32 27.01
C ALA A 507 -111.81 -120.39 26.30
N GLN A 508 -111.50 -120.74 25.05
CA GLN A 508 -112.19 -121.84 24.35
C GLN A 508 -111.89 -123.21 24.96
N VAL A 509 -110.67 -123.44 25.45
CA VAL A 509 -110.30 -124.70 26.13
C VAL A 509 -110.98 -124.80 27.50
N GLU A 510 -111.00 -123.71 28.27
CA GLU A 510 -111.64 -123.66 29.59
C GLU A 510 -113.16 -123.91 29.48
N GLN A 511 -113.83 -123.32 28.47
CA GLN A 511 -115.24 -123.62 28.17
C GLN A 511 -115.46 -125.10 27.84
N LEU A 512 -114.66 -125.68 26.93
CA LEU A 512 -114.79 -127.09 26.53
C LEU A 512 -114.55 -128.06 27.71
N GLN A 513 -113.62 -127.73 28.61
CA GLN A 513 -113.39 -128.53 29.83
C GLN A 513 -114.65 -128.55 30.72
N SER A 514 -115.27 -127.40 30.97
CA SER A 514 -116.51 -127.34 31.78
C SER A 514 -117.69 -128.11 31.17
N GLU A 515 -117.78 -128.21 29.84
CA GLU A 515 -118.81 -129.04 29.20
C GLU A 515 -118.49 -130.53 29.28
N LYS A 516 -117.21 -130.92 29.21
CA LYS A 516 -116.75 -132.31 29.41
C LYS A 516 -117.09 -132.79 30.81
N ASP A 517 -116.72 -132.03 31.84
CA ASP A 517 -116.88 -132.46 33.23
C ASP A 517 -118.38 -132.64 33.58
N ARG A 518 -119.25 -131.74 33.09
CA ARG A 518 -120.72 -131.86 33.18
C ARG A 518 -121.27 -133.12 32.51
N LEU A 519 -120.66 -133.59 31.42
CA LEU A 519 -121.07 -134.80 30.72
C LEU A 519 -120.62 -136.06 31.47
N GLU A 520 -119.42 -136.07 32.04
CA GLU A 520 -118.91 -137.19 32.86
C GLU A 520 -119.72 -137.38 34.15
N GLU A 521 -120.14 -136.28 34.79
CA GLU A 521 -121.04 -136.31 35.96
C GLU A 521 -122.43 -136.88 35.60
N SER A 522 -122.97 -136.50 34.44
CA SER A 522 -124.23 -137.04 33.91
C SER A 522 -124.15 -138.55 33.61
N ILE A 523 -123.07 -139.00 32.94
CA ILE A 523 -122.82 -140.41 32.64
C ILE A 523 -122.73 -141.24 33.94
N SER A 524 -122.01 -140.74 34.94
CA SER A 524 -121.86 -141.40 36.24
C SER A 524 -123.20 -141.61 36.95
N SER A 525 -124.11 -140.62 36.90
CA SER A 525 -125.46 -140.75 37.49
C SER A 525 -126.33 -141.81 36.78
N LEU A 526 -126.21 -141.92 35.46
CA LEU A 526 -126.93 -142.91 34.66
C LEU A 526 -126.41 -144.33 34.91
N GLN A 527 -125.10 -144.50 35.06
CA GLN A 527 -124.50 -145.82 35.37
C GLN A 527 -124.99 -146.36 36.72
N SER A 528 -124.95 -145.55 37.78
CA SER A 528 -125.45 -145.95 39.12
C SER A 528 -126.95 -146.28 39.12
N THR A 529 -127.74 -145.63 38.26
CA THR A 529 -129.17 -145.91 38.09
C THR A 529 -129.42 -147.24 37.36
N ILE A 530 -128.50 -147.68 36.49
CA ILE A 530 -128.60 -148.98 35.80
C ILE A 530 -128.27 -150.14 36.74
N GLU A 531 -127.19 -150.04 37.52
CA GLU A 531 -126.77 -151.09 38.46
C GLU A 531 -127.88 -151.42 39.48
N THR A 532 -128.47 -150.40 40.10
CA THR A 532 -129.55 -150.53 41.09
C THR A 532 -130.90 -151.02 40.53
N LEU A 533 -131.06 -151.08 39.20
CA LEU A 533 -132.20 -151.73 38.54
C LEU A 533 -131.89 -153.18 38.13
N GLN A 534 -130.62 -153.53 37.88
CA GLN A 534 -130.22 -154.89 37.57
C GLN A 534 -130.27 -155.80 38.81
N GLU A 535 -129.80 -155.31 39.97
CA GLU A 535 -129.75 -156.07 41.22
C GLU A 535 -131.14 -156.59 41.65
N LYS A 536 -132.16 -155.72 41.59
CA LYS A 536 -133.55 -156.03 41.95
C LYS A 536 -134.25 -157.02 41.02
N LEU A 537 -133.74 -157.22 39.81
CA LEU A 537 -134.33 -158.14 38.84
C LEU A 537 -134.00 -159.61 39.13
N GLU A 538 -132.91 -159.87 39.85
CA GLU A 538 -132.42 -161.23 40.09
C GLU A 538 -132.91 -161.82 41.43
N GLU A 539 -133.13 -160.99 42.47
CA GLU A 539 -133.68 -161.46 43.76
C GLU A 539 -135.06 -162.14 43.62
N GLU A 540 -135.96 -161.59 42.77
CA GLU A 540 -137.31 -162.14 42.61
C GLU A 540 -137.35 -163.46 41.83
N LYS A 541 -136.43 -163.65 40.86
CA LYS A 541 -136.32 -164.93 40.12
C LYS A 541 -135.90 -166.09 41.03
N GLU A 542 -135.04 -165.81 42.00
CA GLU A 542 -134.53 -166.83 42.93
C GLU A 542 -135.63 -167.31 43.89
N LYS A 543 -136.50 -166.39 44.35
CA LYS A 543 -137.69 -166.73 45.16
C LYS A 543 -138.66 -167.67 44.43
N GLU A 544 -138.96 -167.39 43.16
CA GLU A 544 -139.97 -168.13 42.40
C GLU A 544 -139.59 -169.61 42.25
N ARG A 545 -138.32 -169.91 41.93
CA ARG A 545 -137.85 -171.29 41.72
C ARG A 545 -137.98 -172.16 42.97
N LEU A 546 -137.57 -171.65 44.14
CA LEU A 546 -137.56 -172.38 45.41
C LEU A 546 -138.96 -172.79 45.93
N LEU A 547 -140.03 -172.13 45.45
CA LEU A 547 -141.41 -172.45 45.83
C LEU A 547 -142.04 -173.59 45.02
N VAL A 548 -141.44 -173.98 43.88
CA VAL A 548 -142.01 -174.98 42.96
C VAL A 548 -141.49 -176.40 43.23
N GLU A 549 -140.22 -176.54 43.60
CA GLU A 549 -139.57 -177.85 43.71
C GLU A 549 -139.92 -178.65 44.98
N TYR A 550 -140.35 -177.99 46.07
CA TYR A 550 -140.56 -178.61 47.39
C TYR A 550 -142.00 -178.42 47.94
N PRO A 551 -142.98 -179.19 47.44
CA PRO A 551 -144.39 -179.13 47.86
C PRO A 551 -144.64 -179.73 49.26
N ASP A 552 -145.91 -179.65 49.70
CA ASP A 552 -146.34 -179.96 51.07
C ASP A 552 -146.74 -181.44 51.26
N LEU A 553 -146.49 -181.98 52.46
CA LEU A 553 -146.43 -183.42 52.76
C LEU A 553 -147.78 -184.08 53.10
N ASN A 554 -148.88 -183.35 52.95
CA ASN A 554 -150.20 -183.75 53.46
C ASN A 554 -151.25 -184.13 52.38
N GLY A 555 -150.80 -184.43 51.15
CA GLY A 555 -151.62 -184.85 50.01
C GLY A 555 -151.21 -186.21 49.39
N PRO A 556 -151.93 -186.70 48.36
CA PRO A 556 -151.58 -187.97 47.70
C PRO A 556 -150.24 -187.87 46.96
N VAL A 557 -149.39 -188.88 47.12
CA VAL A 557 -148.01 -188.89 46.59
C VAL A 557 -148.01 -189.05 45.06
N SER A 558 -147.83 -187.94 44.35
CA SER A 558 -147.44 -187.93 42.92
C SER A 558 -146.07 -188.58 42.75
N ARG A 559 -145.91 -189.40 41.70
CA ARG A 559 -144.74 -190.29 41.53
C ARG A 559 -143.59 -189.68 40.71
N ASP A 560 -143.72 -188.41 40.34
CA ASP A 560 -142.88 -187.78 39.31
C ASP A 560 -141.88 -186.74 39.87
N ILE A 561 -141.80 -186.60 41.20
CA ILE A 561 -140.78 -185.76 41.87
C ILE A 561 -139.60 -186.65 42.26
N ALA A 562 -138.51 -186.55 41.50
CA ALA A 562 -137.22 -187.11 41.89
C ALA A 562 -136.50 -186.12 42.81
N GLY A 563 -136.43 -186.44 44.12
CA GLY A 563 -135.54 -185.73 45.05
C GLY A 563 -134.08 -185.83 44.63
N THR A 564 -133.24 -184.90 45.08
CA THR A 564 -131.89 -184.65 44.52
C THR A 564 -130.91 -185.81 44.77
N GLY A 565 -131.29 -186.78 45.61
CA GLY A 565 -130.51 -187.99 45.92
C GLY A 565 -129.61 -187.85 47.14
N ASP A 566 -129.47 -186.64 47.70
CA ASP A 566 -128.87 -186.38 49.00
C ASP A 566 -129.95 -185.94 49.99
N ILE A 567 -130.17 -186.77 51.00
CA ILE A 567 -131.20 -186.61 52.04
C ILE A 567 -130.96 -185.31 52.85
N VAL A 568 -129.70 -184.91 53.06
CA VAL A 568 -129.39 -183.69 53.84
C VAL A 568 -129.72 -182.44 53.03
N LEU A 569 -129.41 -182.45 51.73
CA LEU A 569 -129.67 -181.32 50.83
C LEU A 569 -131.16 -181.13 50.56
N ASP A 570 -131.90 -182.21 50.32
CA ASP A 570 -133.37 -182.17 50.19
C ASP A 570 -134.02 -181.67 51.50
N MET A 571 -133.52 -182.09 52.67
CA MET A 571 -133.99 -181.58 53.97
C MET A 571 -133.70 -180.08 54.15
N GLU A 572 -132.51 -179.58 53.80
CA GLU A 572 -132.22 -178.15 53.84
C GLU A 572 -133.14 -177.34 52.93
N ASN A 573 -133.43 -177.84 51.73
CA ASN A 573 -134.26 -177.14 50.76
C ASN A 573 -135.74 -177.17 51.15
N GLN A 574 -136.23 -178.27 51.72
CA GLN A 574 -137.54 -178.34 52.38
C GLN A 574 -137.63 -177.33 53.54
N VAL A 575 -136.54 -177.15 54.33
CA VAL A 575 -136.46 -176.13 55.39
C VAL A 575 -136.43 -174.71 54.83
N LYS A 576 -135.72 -174.43 53.73
CA LYS A 576 -135.73 -173.12 53.04
C LYS A 576 -137.13 -172.79 52.51
N ALA A 577 -137.79 -173.73 51.84
CA ALA A 577 -139.17 -173.58 51.38
C ALA A 577 -140.16 -173.34 52.55
N ASN A 578 -139.97 -174.04 53.67
CA ASN A 578 -140.76 -173.83 54.88
C ASN A 578 -140.46 -172.47 55.55
N ASN A 579 -139.22 -171.99 55.55
CA ASN A 579 -138.89 -170.64 56.04
C ASN A 579 -139.51 -169.54 55.15
N SER A 580 -139.52 -169.69 53.82
CA SER A 580 -140.26 -168.79 52.92
C SER A 580 -141.77 -168.81 53.22
N ARG A 581 -142.33 -169.99 53.51
CA ARG A 581 -143.74 -170.16 53.91
C ARG A 581 -144.03 -169.54 55.29
N ILE A 582 -143.08 -169.60 56.23
CA ILE A 582 -143.14 -168.91 57.53
C ILE A 582 -143.07 -167.39 57.34
N ASN A 583 -142.13 -166.86 56.57
CA ASN A 583 -142.03 -165.41 56.30
C ASN A 583 -143.33 -164.86 55.69
N LEU A 584 -143.96 -165.58 54.75
CA LEU A 584 -145.25 -165.19 54.18
C LEU A 584 -146.38 -165.19 55.24
N LEU A 585 -146.36 -166.15 56.16
CA LEU A 585 -147.26 -166.18 57.32
C LEU A 585 -146.93 -165.08 58.35
N GLU A 586 -145.68 -164.66 58.48
CA GLU A 586 -145.27 -163.56 59.37
C GLU A 586 -145.66 -162.20 58.79
N GLU A 587 -145.57 -161.97 57.48
CA GLU A 587 -146.16 -160.79 56.82
C GLU A 587 -147.67 -160.73 57.03
N GLN A 588 -148.38 -161.85 56.86
CA GLN A 588 -149.83 -161.92 57.12
C GLN A 588 -150.17 -161.71 58.60
N ASN A 589 -149.38 -162.26 59.51
CA ASN A 589 -149.55 -162.05 60.96
C ASN A 589 -149.18 -160.62 61.39
N GLU A 590 -148.20 -159.96 60.80
CA GLU A 590 -147.90 -158.55 61.10
C GLU A 590 -148.91 -157.61 60.43
N GLY A 591 -149.53 -157.99 59.31
CA GLY A 591 -150.74 -157.36 58.78
C GLY A 591 -151.93 -157.43 59.76
N LEU A 592 -152.15 -158.61 60.37
CA LEU A 592 -153.12 -158.79 61.45
C LEU A 592 -152.75 -157.99 62.71
N ARG A 593 -151.48 -157.99 63.14
CA ARG A 593 -151.01 -157.21 64.30
C ARG A 593 -151.13 -155.70 64.07
N ASN A 594 -150.88 -155.19 62.88
CA ASN A 594 -151.09 -153.78 62.55
C ASN A 594 -152.59 -153.42 62.47
N SER A 595 -153.45 -154.39 62.15
CA SER A 595 -154.92 -154.23 62.30
C SER A 595 -155.34 -154.23 63.77
N ILE A 596 -154.76 -155.10 64.60
CA ILE A 596 -155.00 -155.15 66.06
C ILE A 596 -154.48 -153.90 66.77
N LYS A 597 -153.31 -153.36 66.41
CA LYS A 597 -152.79 -152.07 66.91
C LYS A 597 -153.80 -150.93 66.69
N LYS A 598 -154.44 -150.89 65.51
CA LYS A 598 -155.49 -149.89 65.18
C LYS A 598 -156.78 -150.07 65.98
N ILE A 599 -157.07 -151.27 66.48
CA ILE A 599 -158.24 -151.55 67.34
C ILE A 599 -157.92 -151.27 68.82
N LEU A 600 -156.73 -151.65 69.30
CA LEU A 600 -156.31 -151.40 70.68
C LEU A 600 -156.19 -149.91 71.02
N ALA A 601 -155.89 -149.06 70.05
CA ALA A 601 -155.90 -147.60 70.18
C ALA A 601 -157.29 -147.01 70.55
N ILE A 602 -158.37 -147.81 70.51
CA ILE A 602 -159.75 -147.36 70.72
C ILE A 602 -160.26 -147.67 72.16
N GLN A 603 -159.59 -148.53 72.95
CA GLN A 603 -160.14 -149.02 74.24
C GLN A 603 -159.14 -149.08 75.42
N ARG A 604 -158.81 -147.91 75.99
CA ARG A 604 -158.50 -147.61 77.43
C ARG A 604 -157.97 -146.17 77.51
N GLN A 605 -158.87 -145.19 77.50
CA GLN A 605 -159.25 -144.37 78.67
C GLN A 605 -158.13 -143.43 79.16
N GLN A 606 -158.14 -142.12 78.86
CA GLN A 606 -159.06 -141.04 79.33
C GLN A 606 -158.76 -140.55 80.76
N PRO A 607 -158.95 -139.24 81.09
CA PRO A 607 -159.15 -138.05 80.23
C PRO A 607 -158.16 -136.90 80.57
N LEU A 608 -158.37 -135.71 79.98
CA LEU A 608 -157.80 -134.38 80.37
C LEU A 608 -156.28 -134.15 80.11
N HIS A 609 -155.78 -132.97 79.73
CA HIS A 609 -156.41 -131.78 79.09
C HIS A 609 -155.32 -130.80 78.59
N TYR A 610 -155.45 -130.27 77.35
CA TYR A 610 -154.86 -129.00 76.83
C TYR A 610 -153.30 -128.87 76.86
N LEU A 611 -152.61 -128.23 75.90
CA LEU A 611 -152.93 -127.05 75.09
C LEU A 611 -152.44 -127.13 73.62
N ASP A 612 -153.24 -126.53 72.73
CA ASP A 612 -152.90 -126.02 71.38
C ASP A 612 -152.16 -124.63 71.49
N PRO A 613 -151.83 -123.81 70.45
CA PRO A 613 -152.35 -123.79 69.06
C PRO A 613 -151.37 -123.50 67.87
N GLU A 614 -151.66 -124.15 66.74
CA GLU A 614 -151.88 -123.51 65.41
C GLU A 614 -150.69 -122.70 64.73
N PRO A 615 -150.86 -121.56 63.98
CA PRO A 615 -150.97 -121.58 62.50
C PRO A 615 -149.96 -120.76 61.63
N GLN A 616 -149.68 -121.29 60.44
CA GLN A 616 -149.41 -120.58 59.16
C GLN A 616 -148.17 -119.61 59.05
N PRO A 617 -148.14 -118.47 58.29
CA PRO A 617 -147.29 -118.41 57.06
C PRO A 617 -146.40 -117.14 56.83
N LYS A 618 -145.62 -117.15 55.72
CA LYS A 618 -145.08 -116.00 54.89
C LYS A 618 -143.59 -115.56 54.99
N GLN A 619 -143.02 -115.36 53.79
CA GLN A 619 -142.22 -114.20 53.29
C GLN A 619 -140.81 -113.80 53.83
N ALA A 620 -139.83 -113.91 52.90
CA ALA A 620 -138.94 -112.83 52.39
C ALA A 620 -137.74 -112.30 53.23
N LYS A 621 -136.94 -111.42 52.57
CA LYS A 621 -135.75 -110.61 53.02
C LYS A 621 -134.36 -111.29 52.88
N TYR A 622 -133.23 -110.61 52.57
CA TYR A 622 -132.90 -109.29 51.94
C TYR A 622 -131.36 -109.20 51.68
N VAL A 623 -130.79 -108.04 51.29
CA VAL A 623 -129.33 -107.65 51.34
C VAL A 623 -128.39 -108.30 50.28
N LYS A 624 -127.45 -107.61 49.56
CA LYS A 624 -127.13 -106.17 49.36
C LYS A 624 -126.27 -105.86 48.08
N THR A 625 -126.64 -104.78 47.36
CA THR A 625 -125.82 -103.69 46.73
C THR A 625 -124.38 -103.86 46.18
N GLY A 626 -124.11 -103.29 44.99
CA GLY A 626 -122.83 -102.57 44.69
C GLY A 626 -122.45 -102.27 43.21
N PRO A 627 -122.75 -101.07 42.63
CA PRO A 627 -122.28 -100.65 41.28
C PRO A 627 -121.72 -99.21 41.13
N VAL A 628 -120.61 -99.01 40.36
CA VAL A 628 -119.99 -97.71 39.92
C VAL A 628 -119.15 -97.97 38.63
N LEU A 629 -119.02 -97.22 37.52
CA LEU A 629 -119.54 -95.94 36.92
C LEU A 629 -118.72 -94.61 37.01
N LEU A 630 -118.26 -94.12 35.83
CA LEU A 630 -117.83 -92.73 35.48
C LEU A 630 -116.51 -92.21 36.13
N TRP A 631 -115.75 -91.19 35.67
CA TRP A 631 -115.85 -90.11 34.62
C TRP A 631 -114.60 -90.14 33.67
N LYS A 632 -114.21 -89.23 32.74
CA LYS A 632 -114.49 -87.81 32.35
C LYS A 632 -113.88 -86.71 33.30
N THR A 633 -113.52 -85.46 32.93
CA THR A 633 -113.65 -84.57 31.72
C THR A 633 -112.71 -83.30 31.82
N THR A 634 -112.57 -82.48 30.74
CA THR A 634 -112.38 -80.97 30.70
C THR A 634 -111.12 -80.28 31.33
N GLU A 635 -110.72 -78.98 31.14
CA GLU A 635 -110.75 -77.91 30.07
C GLU A 635 -110.03 -76.58 30.55
N VAL A 636 -109.52 -75.69 29.63
CA VAL A 636 -109.61 -74.17 29.63
C VAL A 636 -108.79 -73.34 30.71
N GLU A 637 -108.37 -72.03 30.66
CA GLU A 637 -108.54 -70.77 29.85
C GLU A 637 -107.42 -69.64 29.99
N LYS A 638 -107.37 -68.63 29.06
CA LYS A 638 -106.96 -67.15 29.15
C LYS A 638 -105.57 -66.68 29.70
N HIS A 639 -105.15 -65.37 29.64
CA HIS A 639 -105.01 -64.30 28.57
C HIS A 639 -104.37 -62.97 29.15
N ILE A 640 -104.26 -61.87 28.33
CA ILE A 640 -103.94 -60.41 28.63
C ILE A 640 -102.42 -60.03 28.51
N SER A 641 -101.86 -59.33 27.50
CA SER A 641 -101.89 -57.91 26.96
C SER A 641 -100.77 -56.96 27.53
N GLU A 642 -100.25 -55.85 26.95
CA GLU A 642 -100.59 -55.02 25.74
C GLU A 642 -99.51 -53.98 25.27
N ASN A 643 -99.66 -53.44 24.03
CA ASN A 643 -99.40 -52.08 23.46
C ASN A 643 -98.02 -51.31 23.35
N ARG A 644 -97.63 -51.02 22.07
CA ARG A 644 -97.24 -49.71 21.42
C ARG A 644 -95.82 -49.02 21.44
N ASN A 645 -95.21 -49.00 20.24
CA ASN A 645 -94.72 -47.85 19.40
C ASN A 645 -93.46 -46.95 19.69
N LYS A 646 -92.50 -47.03 18.72
CA LYS A 646 -91.86 -45.95 17.88
C LYS A 646 -90.75 -44.97 18.37
N ASN A 647 -89.62 -45.06 17.64
CA ASN A 647 -88.77 -44.02 17.00
C ASN A 647 -87.94 -42.94 17.77
N SER A 648 -86.61 -43.14 17.75
CA SER A 648 -85.60 -42.29 17.06
C SER A 648 -85.14 -40.90 17.58
N ASN A 649 -83.83 -40.87 17.93
CA ASN A 649 -82.78 -39.89 17.54
C ASN A 649 -82.54 -38.56 18.31
N ASN A 650 -81.31 -38.48 18.84
CA ASN A 650 -80.27 -37.43 18.65
C ASN A 650 -79.92 -36.34 19.72
N LEU A 651 -78.60 -36.29 19.97
CA LEU A 651 -77.68 -35.15 20.19
C LEU A 651 -77.58 -34.39 21.54
N THR A 652 -76.36 -34.44 22.12
CA THR A 652 -75.64 -33.41 22.93
C THR A 652 -76.27 -32.96 24.27
N LEU A 653 -75.59 -32.42 25.29
CA LEU A 653 -74.16 -32.17 25.68
C LEU A 653 -74.10 -32.51 27.21
N GLU A 654 -73.02 -32.62 28.01
CA GLU A 654 -71.88 -31.71 28.26
C GLU A 654 -70.89 -32.35 29.29
N ASN A 655 -69.93 -31.58 29.84
CA ASN A 655 -68.76 -32.01 30.62
C ASN A 655 -69.01 -32.44 32.09
N ALA A 656 -68.18 -33.33 32.63
CA ALA A 656 -67.13 -33.04 33.66
C ALA A 656 -66.75 -34.27 34.53
N GLY A 657 -65.53 -34.30 35.09
CA GLY A 657 -65.24 -35.08 36.33
C GLY A 657 -64.07 -36.08 36.32
N ASP A 658 -62.91 -35.61 36.78
CA ASP A 658 -61.91 -36.31 37.63
C ASP A 658 -61.04 -37.53 37.22
N LEU A 659 -59.91 -37.57 37.93
CA LEU A 659 -58.77 -38.50 37.97
C LEU A 659 -58.99 -39.60 39.04
N PRO A 660 -58.18 -40.70 39.17
CA PRO A 660 -56.71 -40.70 39.01
C PRO A 660 -55.99 -42.02 38.58
N LYS A 661 -54.64 -41.92 38.49
CA LYS A 661 -53.56 -42.84 38.96
C LYS A 661 -53.87 -44.34 39.21
N GLU A 662 -52.98 -45.31 38.96
CA GLU A 662 -51.54 -45.32 38.63
C GLU A 662 -51.05 -46.75 38.28
N LYS A 663 -49.94 -46.90 37.52
CA LYS A 663 -49.02 -48.07 37.51
C LYS A 663 -49.64 -49.42 37.00
N SER A 664 -48.88 -50.46 36.62
CA SER A 664 -47.42 -50.68 36.67
C SER A 664 -46.89 -51.52 35.49
N LYS A 665 -45.56 -51.49 35.36
CA LYS A 665 -44.65 -52.15 34.40
C LYS A 665 -44.87 -53.67 34.19
N THR A 666 -44.50 -54.15 33.00
CA THR A 666 -44.04 -55.55 32.77
C THR A 666 -42.54 -55.54 32.44
N GLN A 667 -41.79 -56.57 32.85
CA GLN A 667 -40.33 -56.66 32.67
C GLN A 667 -39.91 -57.56 31.50
N SER A 668 -38.87 -57.13 30.78
CA SER A 668 -37.88 -57.98 30.09
C SER A 668 -36.77 -58.37 31.11
N PRO A 669 -35.83 -59.32 30.86
CA PRO A 669 -35.30 -59.73 29.54
C PRO A 669 -35.03 -61.26 29.38
N ASN A 670 -34.31 -61.63 28.31
CA ASN A 670 -33.50 -62.86 28.26
C ASN A 670 -32.17 -62.66 27.50
N GLN A 671 -31.17 -63.49 27.82
CA GLN A 671 -29.78 -63.56 27.30
C GLN A 671 -29.54 -64.96 26.67
N PRO A 672 -28.32 -65.41 26.26
CA PRO A 672 -27.08 -64.79 25.71
C PRO A 672 -26.81 -65.42 24.29
N PRO A 673 -25.63 -65.93 23.83
CA PRO A 673 -24.17 -65.63 23.99
C PRO A 673 -23.43 -65.29 22.64
N SER A 674 -22.37 -64.45 22.56
CA SER A 674 -20.89 -64.73 22.57
C SER A 674 -20.40 -65.99 21.81
N THR A 675 -19.31 -66.04 21.00
CA THR A 675 -18.03 -65.28 20.79
C THR A 675 -17.60 -65.31 19.28
N GLY A 676 -16.48 -64.78 18.75
CA GLY A 676 -15.34 -63.93 19.20
C GLY A 676 -14.02 -64.18 18.40
N ASN A 677 -13.03 -63.26 18.47
CA ASN A 677 -11.67 -63.26 17.84
C ASN A 677 -11.61 -63.11 16.29
N ALA A 678 -10.59 -62.51 15.62
CA ALA A 678 -9.25 -62.00 16.01
C ALA A 678 -8.81 -60.78 15.12
N GLU A 679 -7.70 -60.11 15.49
CA GLU A 679 -6.63 -59.41 14.67
C GLU A 679 -7.01 -58.48 13.46
N GLU A 680 -6.29 -57.41 13.07
CA GLU A 680 -4.98 -56.81 13.46
C GLU A 680 -4.89 -55.29 13.08
N PHE A 681 -3.80 -54.62 13.50
CA PHE A 681 -3.13 -53.42 12.92
C PHE A 681 -3.80 -52.02 12.71
N LEU A 682 -3.22 -51.01 13.41
CA LEU A 682 -2.78 -49.65 12.98
C LEU A 682 -3.18 -49.16 11.56
N VAL A 683 -3.65 -47.93 11.28
CA VAL A 683 -3.61 -46.56 11.90
C VAL A 683 -4.89 -45.80 11.47
N GLY A 684 -5.46 -44.75 12.09
CA GLY A 684 -5.15 -43.92 13.28
C GLY A 684 -5.45 -42.41 13.03
N HIS A 685 -5.74 -41.61 14.08
CA HIS A 685 -6.08 -40.17 13.96
C HIS A 685 -5.76 -39.34 15.23
N SER A 686 -6.00 -38.02 15.18
CA SER A 686 -5.31 -36.99 15.98
C SER A 686 -5.81 -36.64 17.40
N VAL A 687 -4.85 -36.54 18.34
CA VAL A 687 -4.63 -35.42 19.30
C VAL A 687 -5.44 -35.32 20.63
N ARG A 688 -4.66 -35.34 21.76
CA ARG A 688 -4.90 -34.77 23.12
C ARG A 688 -5.92 -35.48 24.05
N PRO A 689 -5.94 -35.21 25.40
CA PRO A 689 -5.19 -34.18 26.17
C PRO A 689 -4.42 -34.62 27.46
N SER A 690 -3.51 -33.74 27.92
CA SER A 690 -3.12 -33.40 29.32
C SER A 690 -2.82 -34.49 30.39
N SER A 691 -1.62 -34.46 31.01
CA SER A 691 -1.43 -33.79 32.33
C SER A 691 -0.07 -34.02 33.06
N ALA A 692 0.43 -32.94 33.70
CA ALA A 692 1.12 -32.82 35.00
C ALA A 692 2.49 -33.52 35.36
N LYS A 693 3.42 -32.67 35.90
CA LYS A 693 4.63 -32.96 36.75
C LYS A 693 5.81 -33.65 36.01
N LYS A 694 7.10 -33.44 36.33
CA LYS A 694 7.89 -32.61 37.29
C LYS A 694 9.30 -32.40 36.63
N ASP A 695 10.25 -31.55 37.05
CA ASP A 695 10.39 -30.62 38.20
C ASP A 695 10.56 -29.15 37.70
N GLY A 696 11.49 -28.21 38.00
CA GLY A 696 12.68 -28.04 38.89
C GLY A 696 14.04 -28.13 38.16
N SER A 697 15.08 -27.30 38.41
CA SER A 697 15.20 -26.14 39.32
C SER A 697 16.38 -25.18 38.99
N SER A 698 16.26 -23.88 39.35
CA SER A 698 17.34 -22.87 39.50
C SER A 698 18.12 -22.41 38.24
N ALA A 699 18.70 -21.18 38.15
CA ALA A 699 18.83 -20.07 39.12
C ALA A 699 18.76 -18.65 38.48
N ARG A 700 18.76 -17.62 39.34
CA ARG A 700 18.93 -16.17 39.04
C ARG A 700 20.26 -15.84 38.32
N SER A 701 20.38 -14.73 37.58
CA SER A 701 20.78 -13.42 38.17
C SER A 701 20.59 -12.19 37.25
N ARG A 702 20.74 -10.99 37.84
CA ARG A 702 20.46 -9.65 37.25
C ARG A 702 21.79 -8.89 36.93
N PRO A 703 21.80 -7.60 36.51
CA PRO A 703 22.82 -7.08 35.58
C PRO A 703 24.08 -6.52 36.25
N SER A 704 25.08 -6.22 35.41
CA SER A 704 26.25 -5.38 35.76
C SER A 704 26.15 -4.02 35.05
N SER A 705 26.51 -2.95 35.74
CA SER A 705 26.55 -1.58 35.22
C SER A 705 27.97 -1.01 35.31
N GLY A 706 28.59 -0.73 34.17
CA GLY A 706 29.90 -0.07 34.11
C GLY A 706 29.77 1.45 33.97
N LYS A 707 29.95 2.20 35.07
CA LYS A 707 30.18 3.65 35.00
C LYS A 707 31.68 3.93 34.90
N SER A 708 32.09 4.78 33.96
CA SER A 708 33.43 5.39 33.99
C SER A 708 33.36 6.88 33.62
N ALA A 709 33.93 7.70 34.51
CA ALA A 709 34.26 9.13 34.41
C ALA A 709 33.54 9.97 33.33
N GLY A 710 32.53 10.74 33.75
CA GLY A 710 32.09 11.90 32.97
C GLY A 710 33.17 12.98 32.97
N LYS A 711 33.80 13.22 31.82
CA LYS A 711 34.65 14.41 31.61
C LYS A 711 33.70 15.59 31.41
N MET A 712 33.72 16.58 32.31
CA MET A 712 33.03 17.85 32.04
C MET A 712 33.72 18.55 30.87
N VAL A 713 33.16 18.41 29.67
CA VAL A 713 33.47 19.32 28.57
C VAL A 713 32.84 20.65 28.95
N MET A 714 33.68 21.57 29.44
CA MET A 714 33.31 22.98 29.51
C MET A 714 32.90 23.42 28.11
N VAL A 715 31.63 23.76 27.93
CA VAL A 715 31.12 24.28 26.66
C VAL A 715 31.93 25.54 26.34
N PRO A 716 32.61 25.62 25.17
CA PRO A 716 33.18 26.87 24.73
C PRO A 716 32.05 27.88 24.62
N VAL A 717 32.14 28.96 25.39
CA VAL A 717 31.33 30.15 25.12
C VAL A 717 31.57 30.51 23.65
N ASN A 718 30.52 30.94 22.93
CA ASN A 718 30.54 31.32 21.51
C ASN A 718 30.43 30.18 20.45
N THR A 719 29.79 29.05 20.72
CA THR A 719 29.19 28.27 19.63
C THR A 719 28.02 29.04 19.00
N THR A 720 27.91 29.10 17.67
CA THR A 720 26.70 29.67 17.01
C THR A 720 25.45 28.92 17.47
N SER A 721 24.28 29.57 17.44
CA SER A 721 23.01 28.99 17.91
C SER A 721 22.72 27.60 17.32
N ILE A 722 23.03 27.44 16.03
CA ILE A 722 22.90 26.19 15.27
C ILE A 722 23.89 25.11 15.77
N SER A 723 25.14 25.48 16.06
CA SER A 723 26.15 24.57 16.62
C SER A 723 25.80 24.14 18.04
N ALA A 724 25.35 25.10 18.86
CA ALA A 724 24.85 24.83 20.21
C ALA A 724 23.65 23.88 20.17
N TYR A 725 22.71 24.09 19.24
CA TYR A 725 21.54 23.24 19.07
C TYR A 725 21.92 21.78 18.77
N MET A 726 22.79 21.52 17.79
CA MET A 726 23.27 20.16 17.50
C MET A 726 23.97 19.53 18.70
N GLN A 727 24.83 20.27 19.42
CA GLN A 727 25.50 19.73 20.60
C GLN A 727 24.52 19.41 21.74
N ILE A 728 23.47 20.21 21.93
CA ILE A 728 22.44 19.98 22.95
C ILE A 728 21.52 18.81 22.56
N LYS A 729 21.18 18.67 21.26
CA LYS A 729 20.43 17.54 20.70
C LYS A 729 21.21 16.22 20.82
N ARG A 730 22.47 16.19 20.34
CA ARG A 730 23.38 15.03 20.43
C ARG A 730 23.73 14.66 21.88
N ALA A 731 23.74 15.62 22.81
CA ALA A 731 23.85 15.37 24.25
C ALA A 731 22.56 14.84 24.91
N GLY A 732 21.50 14.54 24.14
CA GLY A 732 20.26 13.91 24.61
C GLY A 732 19.32 14.80 25.43
N LYS A 733 19.58 16.13 25.49
CA LYS A 733 18.88 17.05 26.40
C LYS A 733 17.52 17.55 25.90
N LEU A 734 17.10 17.15 24.70
CA LEU A 734 15.85 17.59 24.05
C LEU A 734 14.84 16.45 23.80
N ASN A 735 15.07 15.27 24.37
CA ASN A 735 14.18 14.12 24.18
C ASN A 735 12.86 14.27 24.96
N LEU A 736 11.78 14.57 24.26
CA LEU A 736 10.40 14.44 24.73
C LEU A 736 9.55 13.70 23.68
N ASN A 737 9.21 12.43 23.95
CA ASN A 737 8.05 11.80 23.31
C ASN A 737 7.54 10.57 24.09
N SER A 738 6.20 10.48 24.17
CA SER A 738 5.34 9.42 24.77
C SER A 738 4.98 9.51 26.26
N GLY A 739 3.67 9.34 26.56
CA GLY A 739 3.10 9.28 27.92
C GLY A 739 1.63 9.78 28.00
N ASN A 740 0.67 8.87 28.20
CA ASN A 740 -0.78 9.16 28.13
C ASN A 740 -1.38 9.78 29.43
N SER A 741 -2.13 10.89 29.26
CA SER A 741 -3.42 11.20 29.96
C SER A 741 -3.44 11.32 31.52
N PRO A 742 -4.56 11.66 32.22
CA PRO A 742 -5.90 12.11 31.77
C PRO A 742 -6.51 13.34 32.55
N LEU A 743 -7.80 13.65 32.28
CA LEU A 743 -8.85 14.31 33.12
C LEU A 743 -8.99 15.87 33.22
N ASN A 744 -10.22 16.30 32.86
CA ASN A 744 -11.13 17.28 33.48
C ASN A 744 -10.70 18.72 33.84
N SER A 745 -11.35 19.72 33.21
CA SER A 745 -12.44 20.49 33.88
C SER A 745 -13.35 21.30 32.92
N THR A 746 -14.63 21.42 33.31
CA THR A 746 -15.71 22.33 32.87
C THR A 746 -15.28 23.78 32.52
N ALA A 747 -16.00 24.62 31.73
CA ALA A 747 -17.46 24.82 31.70
C ALA A 747 -17.98 25.68 30.49
N SER A 748 -19.31 25.81 30.41
CA SER A 748 -20.09 26.96 29.87
C SER A 748 -20.27 27.19 28.35
N LYS A 749 -21.56 27.32 27.98
CA LYS A 749 -22.22 27.76 26.73
C LYS A 749 -23.51 28.51 27.20
N PRO A 750 -24.44 29.05 26.37
CA PRO A 750 -24.50 29.40 24.94
C PRO A 750 -24.98 30.88 24.80
N PRO A 751 -25.93 31.29 23.93
CA PRO A 751 -26.24 31.01 22.50
C PRO A 751 -25.94 32.26 21.62
N THR A 752 -26.12 32.35 20.28
CA THR A 752 -26.96 31.70 19.24
C THR A 752 -26.09 31.42 17.97
N GLY A 753 -26.56 30.98 16.78
CA GLY A 753 -27.85 30.40 16.34
C GLY A 753 -28.31 30.86 14.93
N LYS A 754 -29.11 30.02 14.25
CA LYS A 754 -29.62 30.08 12.85
C LYS A 754 -28.64 29.71 11.71
N SER A 755 -29.07 28.76 10.88
CA SER A 755 -28.62 28.54 9.49
C SER A 755 -29.60 29.24 8.52
N PRO A 756 -29.29 29.36 7.20
CA PRO A 756 -29.69 28.28 6.28
C PRO A 756 -28.72 27.98 5.11
N VAL A 757 -29.07 26.90 4.41
CA VAL A 757 -28.45 26.27 3.22
C VAL A 757 -28.45 27.17 1.97
N ASN A 758 -27.32 27.25 1.22
CA ASN A 758 -27.23 26.69 -0.15
C ASN A 758 -25.79 26.62 -0.73
N VAL A 759 -25.65 26.02 -1.92
CA VAL A 759 -24.40 25.54 -2.56
C VAL A 759 -24.39 25.94 -4.06
N PRO A 760 -23.27 25.86 -4.81
CA PRO A 760 -21.95 26.48 -4.63
C PRO A 760 -21.66 27.57 -5.68
N LYS A 761 -20.57 28.33 -5.52
CA LYS A 761 -19.79 28.81 -6.69
C LYS A 761 -18.33 29.10 -6.33
N VAL A 762 -17.48 29.01 -7.35
CA VAL A 762 -16.04 29.26 -7.27
C VAL A 762 -15.78 30.76 -7.45
N ASP A 763 -15.01 31.35 -6.54
CA ASP A 763 -13.88 32.24 -6.87
C ASP A 763 -12.97 32.37 -5.63
N ALA A 764 -11.75 32.88 -5.82
CA ALA A 764 -10.69 32.82 -4.81
C ALA A 764 -10.76 33.98 -3.81
N GLU A 765 -10.73 33.69 -2.50
CA GLU A 765 -10.50 34.71 -1.48
C GLU A 765 -9.68 34.20 -0.27
N TYR A 766 -8.95 35.12 0.34
CA TYR A 766 -7.92 34.87 1.35
C TYR A 766 -8.55 34.78 2.75
N SER A 767 -8.51 33.59 3.37
CA SER A 767 -9.06 33.41 4.73
C SER A 767 -8.21 34.17 5.75
N PRO A 768 -8.79 35.09 6.56
CA PRO A 768 -8.04 35.79 7.59
C PRO A 768 -7.55 34.81 8.65
N SER A 769 -6.22 34.60 8.70
CA SER A 769 -5.60 33.86 9.80
C SER A 769 -5.55 34.76 11.04
N ASP A 770 -5.98 34.24 12.20
CA ASP A 770 -5.87 34.98 13.47
C ASP A 770 -4.42 35.41 13.72
N MET A 771 -4.18 36.72 13.74
CA MET A 771 -2.84 37.28 13.90
C MET A 771 -2.59 37.69 15.35
N PHE A 772 -1.65 37.00 15.98
CA PHE A 772 -1.26 37.17 17.37
C PHE A 772 -0.25 38.32 17.48
N VAL A 773 -0.66 39.46 18.03
CA VAL A 773 0.18 40.67 18.15
C VAL A 773 0.95 40.66 19.48
N CYS A 774 2.17 41.20 19.48
CA CYS A 774 2.97 41.40 20.67
C CYS A 774 2.75 42.77 21.31
N ASP A 775 2.04 42.78 22.44
CA ASP A 775 1.65 43.96 23.25
C ASP A 775 2.81 44.87 23.73
N ARG A 776 4.06 44.57 23.37
CA ARG A 776 5.28 45.31 23.72
C ARG A 776 6.02 45.93 22.53
N CYS A 777 5.77 45.46 21.30
CA CYS A 777 6.48 45.96 20.11
C CYS A 777 5.72 45.77 18.79
N ASP A 778 4.41 45.54 18.87
CA ASP A 778 3.45 45.39 17.76
C ASP A 778 3.80 44.35 16.67
N LYS A 779 4.73 43.44 16.95
CA LYS A 779 5.07 42.34 16.04
C LYS A 779 3.94 41.33 15.96
N MET A 780 3.55 41.00 14.73
CA MET A 780 2.42 40.13 14.39
C MET A 780 2.91 38.72 14.05
N TYR A 781 2.25 37.70 14.59
CA TYR A 781 2.58 36.29 14.43
C TYR A 781 1.37 35.49 13.93
N THR A 782 1.58 34.53 13.03
CA THR A 782 0.51 33.66 12.49
C THR A 782 0.18 32.45 13.39
N ARG A 783 0.88 32.32 14.53
CA ARG A 783 0.68 31.24 15.51
C ARG A 783 0.92 31.76 16.93
N ALA A 784 0.06 31.36 17.88
CA ALA A 784 0.18 31.74 19.29
C ALA A 784 1.54 31.35 19.90
N ARG A 785 2.07 30.16 19.55
CA ARG A 785 3.39 29.68 19.98
C ARG A 785 4.53 30.64 19.60
N ASP A 786 4.45 31.25 18.42
CA ASP A 786 5.54 32.08 17.91
C ASP A 786 5.53 33.46 18.61
N LEU A 787 4.34 33.96 18.97
CA LEU A 787 4.18 35.08 19.89
C LEU A 787 4.68 34.74 21.31
N GLU A 788 4.39 33.55 21.83
CA GLU A 788 4.79 33.11 23.17
C GLU A 788 6.33 32.95 23.27
N ILE A 789 6.94 32.33 22.26
CA ILE A 789 8.39 32.29 22.06
C ILE A 789 8.95 33.73 22.02
N HIS A 790 8.35 34.63 21.24
CA HIS A 790 8.80 36.01 21.18
C HIS A 790 8.69 36.74 22.53
N LYS A 791 7.59 36.56 23.29
CA LYS A 791 7.40 37.15 24.62
C LYS A 791 8.50 36.73 25.61
N SER A 792 9.19 35.61 25.41
CA SER A 792 10.34 35.19 26.25
C SER A 792 11.61 36.03 26.07
N TYR A 793 11.78 36.72 24.94
CA TYR A 793 12.94 37.58 24.65
C TYR A 793 12.57 39.01 24.19
N CYS A 794 11.30 39.40 24.31
CA CYS A 794 10.84 40.75 24.00
C CYS A 794 11.18 41.71 25.17
N THR A 795 12.36 42.32 25.07
CA THR A 795 12.92 43.28 26.04
C THR A 795 12.65 44.74 25.64
N SER A 796 11.41 45.03 25.25
CA SER A 796 10.86 46.38 25.06
C SER A 796 9.82 46.65 26.13
#